data_AF-A0A412P991-F1
#
_entry.id   AF-A0A412P991-F1
#
_cell.length_a   1.000
_cell.length_b   1.000
_cell.length_c   1.000
_cell.angle_alpha   90.00
_cell.angle_beta   90.00
_cell.angle_gamma   90.00
#
_symmetry.space_group_name_H-M   'P 1'
#
loop_
_entity.id
_entity.type
_entity.pdbx_description
1 polymer ?
#
loop_
_entity_poly.entity_id
_entity_poly.type
_entity_poly.pdbx_seq_one_letter_code
_entity_poly.pdbx_strand_id
1 'polypeptide(L)'
;MKNNRIRYYLSLWVILFVSIFTGNAQQTDTVYMNNIVSSFKQVTNLPQEKVYLHTDKPYYFAGDTIWLKAYLVNAITHFSGNGSHYVYVELINRKNKVQQRIKVQQREDIFSSFIPLPKSLEAGDYYLRAYTHWMLNEKSDYYFSKNLKVFASQSSFMYPEIRYEQKGKKRIATVTFKRPDNTVYAGNYVHYMVRTKPYENKFRQQQTNKNGEIQIDIPEKDKIEQYIYVVLEDKQLKHKHTFYVPDAFDYHVDFFPEGGSLISGCTQKVGIKAIDTNGNSVEVTGSILNSKGDTITHFKSSYAGIGSFMLPISIGEKYKAVVSSITGDMKKEFLLPDPEADKFSLSITERNGIIHYTILHSPQERLPDNLYLIAHVRGFLLFVQPIQKGQGAVSLKSIPEGILTLTLLDGNYVPHSERLVFVRQNHSIWQLASDKASYGSRSPISLDIHLSDLSGQPITGDFSLSVTDNYAIRCDSTADNILSNLLLTSDIKGYIETPGYYFKDNSQRLKACLDNLMLTQGWNRFNVEDILKEQQKNPKYFMEIGQTISGKVLDIRNKPLSGKTVNVFVNKRPYPSTHTDNDGVFIVDKLSFADTARVEAQVIEKGKFFRANIRIDRDYFPEAVNTHPYKDAKYEQQNEYREEMQSPFVREDGVLMLRLPEVVINARSLVKDRFSSYKMDDEEMLAQQDARTALDLVKNVPGFRIIDNRPYINPKYSQRPEHLMSNDVNNRNALRPKEKIDYGRTARFMLDNKTISFNALSLINAEDIVGVHKIDPEVDAAVNITQNLKYLEAAYNEAFESGATLEELEELEVDRQLQKMKDGTQSISGGCIVLTSRTGNLEIPRTSQGDTAFLLGFNRYKSFYSPKYVTGEERKSLVPDNRTTIYWQPQLRTDERGNASVHFYTADRPSYYTIIIEGITDKGVPCRYEHLLKR
;
A
#
# COMPACT_ATOMS: atom_id res chain seq x y z
N MET A 1 15.22 25.50 -32.23
CA MET A 1 15.57 26.95 -32.25
C MET A 1 14.67 27.87 -31.41
N LYS A 2 13.49 27.44 -30.91
CA LYS A 2 12.63 28.26 -30.02
C LYS A 2 13.12 28.38 -28.55
N ASN A 3 13.96 27.46 -28.05
CA ASN A 3 14.35 27.40 -26.63
C ASN A 3 15.41 28.43 -26.18
N ASN A 4 16.18 29.01 -27.10
CA ASN A 4 17.18 30.01 -26.72
C ASN A 4 16.56 31.38 -26.40
N ARG A 5 15.36 31.69 -26.90
CA ARG A 5 14.68 32.96 -26.59
C ARG A 5 14.10 32.98 -25.16
N ILE A 6 13.69 31.85 -24.60
CA ILE A 6 13.13 31.76 -23.25
C ILE A 6 14.21 31.96 -22.18
N ARG A 7 15.42 31.43 -22.39
CA ARG A 7 16.57 31.72 -21.52
C ARG A 7 16.92 33.21 -21.49
N TYR A 8 16.79 33.91 -22.62
CA TYR A 8 17.05 35.35 -22.71
C TYR A 8 16.02 36.20 -21.94
N TYR A 9 14.73 35.82 -21.94
CA TYR A 9 13.71 36.53 -21.17
C TYR A 9 13.80 36.25 -19.66
N LEU A 10 14.21 35.05 -19.24
CA LEU A 10 14.47 34.72 -17.84
C LEU A 10 15.68 35.49 -17.27
N SER A 11 16.75 35.64 -18.05
CA SER A 11 17.89 36.48 -17.64
C SER A 11 17.55 37.97 -17.56
N LEU A 12 16.63 38.46 -18.42
CA LEU A 12 16.23 39.88 -18.41
C LEU A 12 15.33 40.25 -17.22
N TRP A 13 14.51 39.31 -16.73
CA TRP A 13 13.70 39.51 -15.51
C TRP A 13 14.53 39.45 -14.22
N VAL A 14 15.61 38.68 -14.19
CA VAL A 14 16.51 38.59 -13.02
C VAL A 14 17.42 39.82 -12.91
N ILE A 15 17.79 40.46 -14.03
CA ILE A 15 18.66 41.64 -14.02
C ILE A 15 17.91 42.92 -13.64
N LEU A 16 16.60 43.03 -13.92
CA LEU A 16 15.85 44.27 -13.67
C LEU A 16 15.45 44.52 -12.20
N PHE A 17 15.73 43.58 -11.28
CA PHE A 17 15.44 43.73 -9.84
C PHE A 17 16.68 44.01 -8.97
N VAL A 18 17.87 44.17 -9.57
CA VAL A 18 19.17 44.25 -8.85
C VAL A 18 19.81 45.65 -8.90
N SER A 19 19.04 46.74 -8.99
CA SER A 19 19.60 48.11 -8.89
C SER A 19 18.52 49.01 -8.27
N ILE A 20 18.67 49.72 -7.15
CA ILE A 20 19.79 50.49 -6.59
C ILE A 20 19.51 50.65 -5.08
N PHE A 21 20.49 50.42 -4.23
CA PHE A 21 20.86 51.29 -3.11
C PHE A 21 22.25 50.83 -2.70
N THR A 22 23.24 51.72 -2.67
CA THR A 22 24.60 51.43 -2.19
C THR A 22 24.92 52.28 -0.99
N GLY A 23 25.11 51.65 0.17
CA GLY A 23 25.68 52.23 1.38
C GLY A 23 26.49 51.13 2.09
N ASN A 24 27.70 51.47 2.57
CA ASN A 24 28.82 50.58 2.91
C ASN A 24 28.63 49.55 4.06
N ALA A 25 27.42 49.01 4.27
CA ALA A 25 27.15 47.80 5.05
C ALA A 25 26.94 46.53 4.17
N GLN A 26 27.03 46.66 2.84
CA GLN A 26 26.46 45.70 1.88
C GLN A 26 27.31 44.51 1.46
N GLN A 27 28.62 44.49 1.73
CA GLN A 27 29.46 43.40 1.22
C GLN A 27 29.16 42.06 1.90
N THR A 28 28.91 42.05 3.21
CA THR A 28 28.62 40.84 3.99
C THR A 28 27.22 40.29 3.69
N ASP A 29 26.20 41.17 3.62
CA ASP A 29 24.83 40.81 3.24
C ASP A 29 24.75 40.17 1.86
N THR A 30 25.52 40.70 0.90
CA THR A 30 25.52 40.19 -0.47
C THR A 30 26.13 38.79 -0.57
N VAL A 31 27.22 38.50 0.15
CA VAL A 31 27.83 37.16 0.16
C VAL A 31 26.92 36.13 0.83
N TYR A 32 26.33 36.48 1.98
CA TYR A 32 25.38 35.62 2.69
C TYR A 32 24.17 35.24 1.81
N MET A 33 23.53 36.25 1.21
CA MET A 33 22.40 36.03 0.29
C MET A 33 22.81 35.21 -0.94
N ASN A 34 23.99 35.44 -1.50
CA ASN A 34 24.50 34.66 -2.64
C ASN A 34 24.69 33.17 -2.29
N ASN A 35 25.15 32.86 -1.07
CA ASN A 35 25.29 31.47 -0.62
C ASN A 35 23.94 30.77 -0.50
N ILE A 36 22.93 31.43 0.08
CA ILE A 36 21.54 30.91 0.12
C ILE A 36 21.05 30.65 -1.30
N VAL A 37 21.13 31.65 -2.18
CA VAL A 37 20.70 31.52 -3.58
C VAL A 37 21.43 30.38 -4.28
N SER A 38 22.72 30.20 -4.02
CA SER A 38 23.50 29.11 -4.61
C SER A 38 23.04 27.74 -4.12
N SER A 39 22.70 27.61 -2.83
CA SER A 39 22.22 26.36 -2.22
C SER A 39 20.86 25.96 -2.79
N PHE A 40 19.92 26.90 -2.88
CA PHE A 40 18.62 26.67 -3.53
C PHE A 40 18.75 26.35 -5.03
N LYS A 41 19.72 26.95 -5.74
CA LYS A 41 20.01 26.60 -7.14
C LYS A 41 20.47 25.15 -7.29
N GLN A 42 21.17 24.57 -6.31
CA GLN A 42 21.58 23.16 -6.39
C GLN A 42 20.38 22.22 -6.39
N VAL A 43 19.35 22.50 -5.58
CA VAL A 43 18.08 21.76 -5.57
C VAL A 43 17.40 21.79 -6.94
N THR A 44 17.45 22.94 -7.63
CA THR A 44 16.88 23.05 -8.99
C THR A 44 17.67 22.29 -10.06
N ASN A 45 18.97 22.03 -9.83
CA ASN A 45 19.83 21.32 -10.79
C ASN A 45 19.73 19.78 -10.66
N LEU A 46 19.33 19.27 -9.50
CA LEU A 46 19.05 17.85 -9.26
C LEU A 46 17.57 17.68 -8.92
N PRO A 47 16.67 17.79 -9.92
CA PRO A 47 15.25 17.83 -9.67
C PRO A 47 14.76 16.52 -9.06
N GLN A 48 13.97 16.66 -8.00
CA GLN A 48 13.23 15.55 -7.43
C GLN A 48 11.97 15.24 -8.26
N GLU A 49 11.54 13.98 -8.20
CA GLU A 49 10.34 13.50 -8.88
C GLU A 49 9.16 13.34 -7.90
N LYS A 50 7.94 13.57 -8.40
CA LYS A 50 6.67 13.27 -7.73
C LYS A 50 5.86 12.34 -8.60
N VAL A 51 5.25 11.34 -7.98
CA VAL A 51 4.29 10.44 -8.63
C VAL A 51 2.93 10.65 -7.99
N TYR A 52 1.88 10.71 -8.81
CA TYR A 52 0.49 10.63 -8.37
C TYR A 52 -0.26 9.57 -9.20
N LEU A 53 -1.09 8.74 -8.57
CA LEU A 53 -1.92 7.76 -9.29
C LEU A 53 -3.39 8.17 -9.30
N HIS A 54 -3.96 8.33 -10.50
CA HIS A 54 -5.41 8.32 -10.69
C HIS A 54 -5.86 6.91 -11.05
N THR A 55 -6.85 6.40 -10.32
CA THR A 55 -7.45 5.07 -10.51
C THR A 55 -8.89 5.20 -10.96
N ASP A 56 -9.40 4.23 -11.72
CA ASP A 56 -10.79 4.27 -12.22
C ASP A 56 -11.83 4.24 -11.09
N LYS A 57 -11.52 3.61 -9.96
CA LYS A 57 -12.41 3.51 -8.79
C LYS A 57 -11.66 3.82 -7.48
N PRO A 58 -12.38 4.22 -6.41
CA PRO A 58 -11.82 4.38 -5.07
C PRO A 58 -11.67 3.05 -4.30
N TYR A 59 -12.41 2.01 -4.68
CA TYR A 59 -12.37 0.67 -4.10
C TYR A 59 -12.76 -0.39 -5.14
N TYR A 60 -12.44 -1.66 -4.87
CA TYR A 60 -12.55 -2.75 -5.84
C TYR A 60 -13.12 -4.02 -5.22
N PHE A 61 -13.59 -4.94 -6.05
CA PHE A 61 -13.93 -6.31 -5.66
C PHE A 61 -12.84 -7.30 -6.11
N ALA A 62 -12.64 -8.40 -5.38
CA ALA A 62 -11.71 -9.46 -5.78
C ALA A 62 -12.12 -10.03 -7.16
N GLY A 63 -11.26 -9.99 -8.16
CA GLY A 63 -11.63 -10.30 -9.55
C GLY A 63 -11.78 -9.08 -10.46
N ASP A 64 -11.86 -7.87 -9.90
CA ASP A 64 -11.84 -6.62 -10.65
C ASP A 64 -10.46 -6.37 -11.28
N THR A 65 -10.36 -5.32 -12.09
CA THR A 65 -9.09 -4.76 -12.56
C THR A 65 -8.99 -3.31 -12.10
N ILE A 66 -7.88 -2.97 -11.46
CA ILE A 66 -7.52 -1.57 -11.17
C ILE A 66 -6.95 -0.97 -12.44
N TRP A 67 -7.66 -0.03 -13.05
CA TRP A 67 -7.12 0.77 -14.14
C TRP A 67 -6.48 2.03 -13.58
N LEU A 68 -5.28 2.37 -14.03
CA LEU A 68 -4.53 3.48 -13.47
C LEU A 68 -3.76 4.29 -14.51
N LYS A 69 -3.59 5.57 -14.18
CA LYS A 69 -2.60 6.47 -14.78
C LYS A 69 -1.70 7.03 -13.69
N ALA A 70 -0.40 6.98 -13.92
CA ALA A 70 0.59 7.69 -13.12
C ALA A 70 0.93 9.04 -13.77
N TYR A 71 0.88 10.10 -12.97
CA TYR A 71 1.42 11.41 -13.30
C TYR A 71 2.80 11.52 -12.66
N LEU A 72 3.84 11.46 -13.49
CA LEU A 72 5.23 11.69 -13.08
C LEU A 72 5.61 13.13 -13.40
N VAL A 73 5.88 13.92 -12.37
CA VAL A 73 6.18 15.36 -12.50
C VAL A 73 7.44 15.77 -11.75
N ASN A 74 8.02 16.87 -12.18
CA ASN A 74 9.04 17.57 -11.41
C ASN A 74 8.45 18.10 -10.10
N ALA A 75 9.12 17.84 -8.96
CA ALA A 75 8.60 18.20 -7.64
C ALA A 75 8.50 19.71 -7.39
N ILE A 76 9.28 20.54 -8.11
CA ILE A 76 9.33 22.00 -7.96
C ILE A 76 8.29 22.66 -8.87
N THR A 77 8.27 22.26 -10.14
CA THR A 77 7.48 22.95 -11.18
C THR A 77 6.17 22.26 -11.54
N HIS A 78 6.00 20.98 -11.17
CA HIS A 78 4.91 20.11 -11.60
C HIS A 78 4.79 19.91 -13.12
N PHE A 79 5.79 20.32 -13.91
CA PHE A 79 5.84 19.96 -15.32
C PHE A 79 6.12 18.47 -15.49
N SER A 80 5.46 17.89 -16.49
CA SER A 80 5.74 16.54 -16.99
C SER A 80 6.88 16.59 -18.01
N GLY A 81 7.86 15.66 -17.94
CA GLY A 81 8.93 15.51 -18.93
C GLY A 81 10.36 15.60 -18.37
N ASN A 82 11.33 15.00 -19.09
CA ASN A 82 12.76 14.87 -18.73
C ASN A 82 13.09 14.03 -17.48
N GLY A 83 12.15 13.20 -17.02
CA GLY A 83 12.33 12.31 -15.86
C GLY A 83 12.54 10.84 -16.24
N SER A 84 12.38 9.97 -15.24
CA SER A 84 12.38 8.52 -15.37
C SER A 84 11.35 8.03 -16.40
N HIS A 85 11.70 7.03 -17.21
CA HIS A 85 10.81 6.41 -18.19
C HIS A 85 10.02 5.22 -17.62
N TYR A 86 10.17 4.94 -16.32
CA TYR A 86 9.47 3.86 -15.62
C TYR A 86 8.97 4.31 -14.25
N VAL A 87 7.74 3.89 -13.92
CA VAL A 87 7.12 4.05 -12.60
C VAL A 87 6.80 2.67 -12.05
N TYR A 88 7.22 2.37 -10.83
CA TYR A 88 6.85 1.16 -10.11
C TYR A 88 5.52 1.40 -9.41
N VAL A 89 4.58 0.46 -9.54
CA VAL A 89 3.33 0.47 -8.79
C VAL A 89 3.17 -0.88 -8.08
N GLU A 90 2.85 -0.82 -6.80
CA GLU A 90 2.72 -1.99 -5.94
C GLU A 90 1.36 -1.98 -5.25
N LEU A 91 0.68 -3.13 -5.28
CA LEU A 91 -0.47 -3.41 -4.44
C LEU A 91 0.02 -4.18 -3.22
N ILE A 92 -0.21 -3.63 -2.03
CA ILE A 92 0.33 -4.13 -0.78
C ILE A 92 -0.83 -4.30 0.21
N ASN A 93 -0.85 -5.41 0.94
CA ASN A 93 -1.88 -5.62 1.97
C ASN A 93 -1.53 -4.90 3.29
N ARG A 94 -2.46 -4.83 4.23
CA ARG A 94 -2.24 -4.25 5.56
C ARG A 94 -1.10 -4.86 6.37
N LYS A 95 -0.71 -6.11 6.07
CA LYS A 95 0.46 -6.79 6.67
C LYS A 95 1.78 -6.41 5.99
N ASN A 96 1.79 -5.37 5.16
CA ASN A 96 2.94 -4.90 4.38
C ASN A 96 3.52 -5.96 3.40
N LYS A 97 2.74 -6.99 3.04
CA LYS A 97 3.13 -7.97 2.02
C LYS A 97 2.71 -7.47 0.64
N VAL A 98 3.69 -7.29 -0.25
CA VAL A 98 3.46 -6.94 -1.65
C VAL A 98 2.72 -8.09 -2.33
N GLN A 99 1.48 -7.85 -2.75
CA GLN A 99 0.67 -8.84 -3.47
C GLN A 99 1.02 -8.86 -4.95
N GLN A 100 1.22 -7.66 -5.52
CA GLN A 100 1.55 -7.51 -6.92
C GLN A 100 2.40 -6.27 -7.12
N ARG A 101 3.37 -6.38 -8.03
CA ARG A 101 4.25 -5.29 -8.44
C ARG A 101 4.27 -5.22 -9.95
N ILE A 102 4.09 -4.02 -10.50
CA ILE A 102 4.20 -3.75 -11.92
C ILE A 102 5.18 -2.62 -12.17
N LYS A 103 5.90 -2.69 -13.29
CA LYS A 103 6.74 -1.61 -13.81
C LYS A 103 6.04 -0.98 -15.01
N VAL A 104 5.60 0.26 -14.87
CA VAL A 104 4.84 0.99 -15.91
C VAL A 104 5.82 1.78 -16.75
N GLN A 105 5.91 1.46 -18.04
CA GLN A 105 6.74 2.19 -19.00
C GLN A 105 6.00 3.40 -19.56
N GLN A 106 6.73 4.50 -19.79
CA GLN A 106 6.22 5.67 -20.51
C GLN A 106 5.90 5.33 -21.98
N ARG A 107 4.70 5.68 -22.45
CA ARG A 107 4.28 5.59 -23.85
C ARG A 107 3.55 6.86 -24.25
N GLU A 108 4.00 7.52 -25.34
CA GLU A 108 3.38 8.75 -25.84
C GLU A 108 3.20 9.82 -24.73
N ASP A 109 4.21 9.92 -23.85
CA ASP A 109 4.25 10.77 -22.65
C ASP A 109 3.28 10.40 -21.51
N ILE A 110 2.74 9.17 -21.52
CA ILE A 110 1.78 8.69 -20.52
C ILE A 110 2.34 7.47 -19.80
N PHE A 111 2.10 7.39 -18.48
CA PHE A 111 2.25 6.16 -17.71
C PHE A 111 0.87 5.60 -17.41
N SER A 112 0.40 4.64 -18.20
CA SER A 112 -0.89 4.00 -17.99
C SER A 112 -0.76 2.49 -17.95
N SER A 113 -1.49 1.85 -17.04
CA SER A 113 -1.43 0.42 -16.82
C SER A 113 -2.66 -0.10 -16.09
N PHE A 114 -2.64 -1.38 -15.76
CA PHE A 114 -3.69 -2.04 -15.00
C PHE A 114 -3.11 -3.10 -14.07
N ILE A 115 -3.81 -3.35 -12.97
CA ILE A 115 -3.51 -4.41 -12.00
C ILE A 115 -4.75 -5.31 -11.90
N PRO A 116 -4.74 -6.52 -12.50
CA PRO A 116 -5.83 -7.47 -12.34
C PRO A 116 -5.83 -8.03 -10.90
N LEU A 117 -6.96 -7.98 -10.22
CA LEU A 117 -7.12 -8.57 -8.89
C LEU A 117 -7.56 -10.03 -9.05
N PRO A 118 -6.84 -11.02 -8.51
CA PRO A 118 -7.28 -12.40 -8.53
C PRO A 118 -8.64 -12.57 -7.83
N LYS A 119 -9.49 -13.48 -8.30
CA LYS A 119 -10.74 -13.85 -7.58
C LYS A 119 -10.47 -14.45 -6.20
N SER A 120 -9.29 -15.04 -6.01
CA SER A 120 -8.80 -15.60 -4.75
C SER A 120 -8.16 -14.55 -3.82
N LEU A 121 -8.07 -13.28 -4.24
CA LEU A 121 -7.52 -12.22 -3.41
C LEU A 121 -8.41 -12.01 -2.18
N GLU A 122 -7.79 -12.00 -0.99
CA GLU A 122 -8.53 -11.82 0.26
C GLU A 122 -9.17 -10.43 0.31
N ALA A 123 -10.41 -10.36 0.79
CA ALA A 123 -11.04 -9.08 1.08
C ALA A 123 -10.35 -8.42 2.29
N GLY A 124 -10.21 -7.10 2.25
CA GLY A 124 -9.60 -6.35 3.34
C GLY A 124 -9.02 -5.02 2.89
N ASP A 125 -8.15 -4.49 3.74
CA ASP A 125 -7.45 -3.23 3.50
C ASP A 125 -6.12 -3.46 2.80
N TYR A 126 -5.93 -2.70 1.74
CA TYR A 126 -4.73 -2.66 0.90
C TYR A 126 -4.28 -1.21 0.77
N TYR A 127 -3.13 -1.01 0.16
CA TYR A 127 -2.69 0.29 -0.29
C TYR A 127 -1.88 0.16 -1.57
N LEU A 128 -2.00 1.16 -2.42
CA LEU A 128 -1.18 1.33 -3.61
C LEU A 128 0.01 2.18 -3.27
N ARG A 129 1.21 1.72 -3.62
CA ARG A 129 2.44 2.49 -3.52
C ARG A 129 3.03 2.74 -4.91
N ALA A 130 3.50 3.95 -5.20
CA ALA A 130 4.20 4.23 -6.45
C ALA A 130 5.39 5.17 -6.30
N TYR A 131 6.45 4.87 -7.06
CA TYR A 131 7.73 5.56 -7.05
C TYR A 131 8.52 5.28 -8.33
N THR A 132 9.55 6.07 -8.61
CA THR A 132 10.55 5.78 -9.64
C THR A 132 11.84 5.29 -8.98
N HIS A 133 12.76 4.70 -9.75
CA HIS A 133 14.07 4.31 -9.20
C HIS A 133 14.88 5.52 -8.71
N TRP A 134 14.72 6.69 -9.36
CA TRP A 134 15.36 7.94 -8.94
C TRP A 134 14.88 8.40 -7.56
N MET A 135 13.59 8.21 -7.25
CA MET A 135 13.02 8.53 -5.94
C MET A 135 13.59 7.67 -4.79
N LEU A 136 14.31 6.58 -5.08
CA LEU A 136 15.01 5.79 -4.03
C LEU A 136 16.16 6.55 -3.35
N ASN A 137 16.58 7.68 -3.91
CA ASN A 137 17.51 8.60 -3.24
C ASN A 137 16.84 9.46 -2.17
N GLU A 138 15.50 9.47 -2.12
CA GLU A 138 14.69 10.25 -1.19
C GLU A 138 14.09 9.36 -0.09
N LYS A 139 13.59 9.99 0.99
CA LYS A 139 12.86 9.28 2.05
C LYS A 139 11.56 8.66 1.49
N SER A 140 11.21 7.46 1.95
CA SER A 140 10.02 6.71 1.48
C SER A 140 8.69 7.42 1.73
N ASP A 141 8.65 8.39 2.65
CA ASP A 141 7.48 9.24 2.92
C ASP A 141 7.05 10.06 1.68
N TYR A 142 7.95 10.28 0.72
CA TYR A 142 7.65 11.01 -0.52
C TYR A 142 7.18 10.11 -1.67
N TYR A 143 7.01 8.80 -1.42
CA TYR A 143 6.40 7.90 -2.38
C TYR A 143 4.90 8.09 -2.35
N PHE A 144 4.26 7.95 -3.50
CA PHE A 144 2.81 7.96 -3.53
C PHE A 144 2.28 6.78 -2.72
N SER A 145 1.33 7.03 -1.81
CA SER A 145 0.63 5.98 -1.07
C SER A 145 -0.86 6.31 -0.98
N LYS A 146 -1.71 5.37 -1.37
CA LYS A 146 -3.18 5.49 -1.31
C LYS A 146 -3.79 4.23 -0.73
N ASN A 147 -4.44 4.35 0.43
CA ASN A 147 -5.21 3.25 1.00
C ASN A 147 -6.36 2.87 0.05
N LEU A 148 -6.58 1.57 -0.10
CA LEU A 148 -7.52 0.97 -1.02
C LEU A 148 -8.26 -0.17 -0.33
N LYS A 149 -9.58 -0.21 -0.45
CA LYS A 149 -10.37 -1.33 0.07
C LYS A 149 -10.68 -2.32 -1.05
N VAL A 150 -10.46 -3.61 -0.77
CA VAL A 150 -10.86 -4.71 -1.66
C VAL A 150 -11.94 -5.52 -0.96
N PHE A 151 -13.09 -5.65 -1.61
CA PHE A 151 -14.22 -6.43 -1.13
C PHE A 151 -14.24 -7.82 -1.79
N ALA A 152 -14.88 -8.78 -1.15
CA ALA A 152 -15.14 -10.07 -1.78
C ALA A 152 -16.11 -9.90 -2.96
N SER A 153 -15.83 -10.48 -4.13
CA SER A 153 -16.76 -10.45 -5.29
C SER A 153 -17.97 -11.36 -5.13
N GLN A 154 -17.92 -12.28 -4.18
CA GLN A 154 -19.07 -13.03 -3.72
C GLN A 154 -19.44 -12.53 -2.33
N SER A 155 -20.73 -12.53 -1.99
CA SER A 155 -21.16 -12.17 -0.65
C SER A 155 -20.41 -13.02 0.36
N SER A 156 -19.69 -12.37 1.28
CA SER A 156 -19.59 -12.98 2.59
C SER A 156 -21.04 -13.04 3.08
N PHE A 157 -21.62 -14.23 3.13
CA PHE A 157 -22.93 -14.48 3.74
C PHE A 157 -22.93 -14.07 5.24
N MET A 158 -21.76 -13.69 5.75
CA MET A 158 -21.47 -13.27 7.10
C MET A 158 -20.95 -11.81 7.13
N TYR A 159 -21.60 -11.00 7.96
CA TYR A 159 -21.27 -9.63 8.33
C TYR A 159 -20.86 -9.63 9.79
N PRO A 160 -19.55 -9.77 10.07
CA PRO A 160 -19.09 -9.82 11.44
C PRO A 160 -18.83 -8.38 11.92
N GLU A 161 -19.56 -7.96 12.95
CA GLU A 161 -19.31 -6.69 13.65
C GLU A 161 -18.44 -6.97 14.87
N ILE A 162 -17.57 -6.03 15.22
CA ILE A 162 -16.77 -6.14 16.44
C ILE A 162 -17.00 -4.91 17.31
N ARG A 163 -17.21 -5.16 18.60
CA ARG A 163 -17.18 -4.13 19.64
C ARG A 163 -16.06 -4.44 20.61
N TYR A 164 -15.24 -3.43 20.88
CA TYR A 164 -14.24 -3.52 21.91
C TYR A 164 -14.71 -2.85 23.20
N GLU A 165 -14.42 -3.48 24.33
CA GLU A 165 -14.68 -2.95 25.66
C GLU A 165 -13.41 -3.05 26.51
N GLN A 166 -13.14 -2.02 27.30
CA GLN A 166 -12.08 -2.05 28.31
C GLN A 166 -12.69 -1.85 29.71
N LYS A 167 -12.45 -2.82 30.60
CA LYS A 167 -12.84 -2.76 32.02
C LYS A 167 -11.57 -2.89 32.87
N GLY A 168 -11.06 -1.76 33.35
CA GLY A 168 -9.76 -1.70 34.01
C GLY A 168 -8.61 -2.10 33.07
N LYS A 169 -7.83 -3.12 33.44
CA LYS A 169 -6.76 -3.69 32.59
C LYS A 169 -7.26 -4.74 31.58
N LYS A 170 -8.50 -5.23 31.72
CA LYS A 170 -9.03 -6.29 30.85
C LYS A 170 -9.64 -5.68 29.59
N ARG A 171 -9.15 -6.10 28.42
CA ARG A 171 -9.68 -5.74 27.10
C ARG A 171 -10.46 -6.93 26.53
N ILE A 172 -11.68 -6.68 26.06
CA ILE A 172 -12.60 -7.70 25.55
C ILE A 172 -13.06 -7.29 24.16
N ALA A 173 -12.98 -8.21 23.19
CA ALA A 173 -13.62 -8.09 21.89
C ALA A 173 -14.88 -8.94 21.87
N THR A 174 -16.02 -8.33 21.55
CA THR A 174 -17.26 -9.05 21.23
C THR A 174 -17.45 -9.02 19.74
N VAL A 175 -17.42 -10.19 19.10
CA VAL A 175 -17.65 -10.32 17.65
C VAL A 175 -19.05 -10.87 17.44
N THR A 176 -19.89 -10.13 16.71
CA THR A 176 -21.27 -10.48 16.37
C THR A 176 -21.36 -10.88 14.91
N PHE A 177 -21.78 -12.10 14.61
CA PHE A 177 -21.88 -12.62 13.25
C PHE A 177 -23.32 -12.51 12.73
N LYS A 178 -23.54 -11.59 11.78
CA LYS A 178 -24.86 -11.37 11.14
C LYS A 178 -24.89 -11.89 9.71
N ARG A 179 -26.08 -12.15 9.19
CA ARG A 179 -26.39 -12.39 7.78
C ARG A 179 -26.83 -11.08 7.11
N PRO A 180 -26.84 -10.99 5.76
CA PRO A 180 -27.26 -9.78 5.06
C PRO A 180 -28.69 -9.33 5.40
N ASP A 181 -29.57 -10.24 5.81
CA ASP A 181 -30.92 -9.95 6.27
C ASP A 181 -31.01 -9.49 7.74
N ASN A 182 -29.87 -9.16 8.36
CA ASN A 182 -29.70 -8.87 9.78
C ASN A 182 -30.02 -10.01 10.76
N THR A 183 -30.28 -11.24 10.29
CA THR A 183 -30.37 -12.41 11.18
C THR A 183 -28.98 -12.83 11.67
N VAL A 184 -28.90 -13.63 12.74
CA VAL A 184 -27.62 -13.98 13.38
C VAL A 184 -27.21 -15.43 13.15
N TYR A 185 -25.90 -15.69 13.17
CA TYR A 185 -25.33 -17.04 13.17
C TYR A 185 -25.27 -17.57 14.61
N ALA A 186 -26.36 -18.13 15.13
CA ALA A 186 -26.42 -18.70 16.48
C ALA A 186 -26.05 -20.20 16.49
N GLY A 187 -25.23 -20.64 17.45
CA GLY A 187 -24.82 -22.04 17.59
C GLY A 187 -23.74 -22.52 16.60
N ASN A 188 -23.13 -21.63 15.82
CA ASN A 188 -22.04 -21.97 14.89
C ASN A 188 -20.70 -22.04 15.62
N TYR A 189 -19.81 -22.93 15.16
CA TYR A 189 -18.43 -22.98 15.65
C TYR A 189 -17.59 -21.91 14.97
N VAL A 190 -16.79 -21.21 15.78
CA VAL A 190 -15.85 -20.20 15.32
C VAL A 190 -14.47 -20.54 15.86
N HIS A 191 -13.54 -20.75 14.94
CA HIS A 191 -12.11 -20.79 15.25
C HIS A 191 -11.57 -19.38 15.25
N TYR A 192 -10.79 -19.01 16.27
CA TYR A 192 -10.18 -17.68 16.33
C TYR A 192 -8.74 -17.75 16.82
N MET A 193 -7.94 -16.78 16.40
CA MET A 193 -6.56 -16.59 16.85
C MET A 193 -6.36 -15.12 17.18
N VAL A 194 -5.76 -14.83 18.34
CA VAL A 194 -5.31 -13.48 18.68
C VAL A 194 -3.80 -13.40 18.46
N ARG A 195 -3.36 -12.54 17.54
CA ARG A 195 -1.94 -12.30 17.30
C ARG A 195 -1.35 -11.46 18.42
N THR A 196 -0.46 -12.06 19.18
CA THR A 196 0.28 -11.42 20.30
C THR A 196 1.78 -11.43 20.08
N LYS A 197 2.27 -12.37 19.27
CA LYS A 197 3.68 -12.59 18.93
C LYS A 197 3.87 -12.70 17.40
N PRO A 198 5.09 -12.60 16.87
CA PRO A 198 5.34 -12.76 15.42
C PRO A 198 4.89 -14.12 14.87
N TYR A 199 5.11 -15.18 15.65
CA TYR A 199 4.84 -16.58 15.31
C TYR A 199 4.22 -17.33 16.50
N GLU A 200 3.84 -18.59 16.30
CA GLU A 200 3.36 -19.52 17.34
C GLU A 200 2.07 -19.08 18.08
N ASN A 201 1.25 -18.21 17.47
CA ASN A 201 -0.04 -17.85 18.04
C ASN A 201 -1.02 -19.04 17.94
N LYS A 202 -1.75 -19.32 19.03
CA LYS A 202 -2.65 -20.47 19.10
C LYS A 202 -4.06 -20.14 18.61
N PHE A 203 -4.61 -21.01 17.77
CA PHE A 203 -6.02 -21.02 17.45
C PHE A 203 -6.83 -21.63 18.61
N ARG A 204 -7.98 -21.03 18.90
CA ARG A 204 -8.99 -21.46 19.88
C ARG A 204 -10.33 -21.62 19.17
N GLN A 205 -11.29 -22.25 19.83
CA GLN A 205 -12.63 -22.47 19.29
C GLN A 205 -13.69 -22.06 20.31
N GLN A 206 -14.75 -21.42 19.85
CA GLN A 206 -15.93 -21.06 20.63
C GLN A 206 -17.19 -21.25 19.78
N GLN A 207 -18.33 -21.46 20.42
CA GLN A 207 -19.63 -21.49 19.75
C GLN A 207 -20.36 -20.16 19.95
N THR A 208 -21.01 -19.65 18.90
CA THR A 208 -21.77 -18.39 18.99
C THR A 208 -22.99 -18.54 19.90
N ASN A 209 -23.29 -17.49 20.68
CA ASN A 209 -24.47 -17.45 21.56
C ASN A 209 -25.79 -17.23 20.77
N LYS A 210 -26.92 -17.09 21.47
CA LYS A 210 -28.24 -16.82 20.85
C LYS A 210 -28.31 -15.51 20.04
N ASN A 211 -27.43 -14.55 20.33
CA ASN A 211 -27.28 -13.28 19.62
C ASN A 211 -26.25 -13.37 18.48
N GLY A 212 -25.68 -14.56 18.21
CA GLY A 212 -24.63 -14.76 17.22
C GLY A 212 -23.26 -14.21 17.63
N GLU A 213 -22.98 -14.11 18.92
CA GLU A 213 -21.76 -13.47 19.42
C GLU A 213 -20.75 -14.47 19.99
N ILE A 214 -19.46 -14.14 19.86
CA ILE A 214 -18.36 -14.71 20.63
C ILE A 214 -17.65 -13.60 21.41
N GLN A 215 -17.09 -13.95 22.58
CA GLN A 215 -16.32 -13.02 23.41
C GLN A 215 -14.88 -13.49 23.51
N ILE A 216 -13.96 -12.63 23.09
CA ILE A 216 -12.54 -12.90 23.01
C ILE A 216 -11.83 -11.98 24.00
N ASP A 217 -11.18 -12.59 25.00
CA ASP A 217 -10.26 -11.88 25.88
C ASP A 217 -9.01 -11.51 25.08
N ILE A 218 -8.66 -10.23 25.08
CA ILE A 218 -7.51 -9.68 24.34
C ILE A 218 -6.31 -9.62 25.30
N PRO A 219 -5.37 -10.59 25.23
CA PRO A 219 -4.15 -10.58 26.03
C PRO A 219 -3.24 -9.39 25.72
N GLU A 220 -2.24 -9.18 26.58
CA GLU A 220 -1.10 -8.32 26.27
C GLU A 220 -0.33 -8.85 25.06
N LYS A 221 0.34 -7.94 24.35
CA LYS A 221 1.05 -8.20 23.10
C LYS A 221 2.53 -7.83 23.22
N ASP A 222 3.36 -8.39 22.35
CA ASP A 222 4.70 -7.89 22.08
C ASP A 222 4.62 -6.58 21.25
N LYS A 223 5.77 -6.00 20.84
CA LYS A 223 5.84 -4.78 20.01
C LYS A 223 5.42 -5.02 18.55
N ILE A 224 4.22 -5.56 18.33
CA ILE A 224 3.63 -5.85 17.02
C ILE A 224 2.19 -5.36 16.93
N GLU A 225 1.62 -5.27 15.72
CA GLU A 225 0.19 -5.00 15.54
C GLU A 225 -0.63 -6.24 15.98
N GLN A 226 -1.62 -6.01 16.85
CA GLN A 226 -2.48 -7.07 17.38
C GLN A 226 -3.76 -7.15 16.54
N TYR A 227 -4.12 -8.36 16.12
CA TYR A 227 -5.38 -8.62 15.43
C TYR A 227 -6.00 -9.93 15.89
N ILE A 228 -7.30 -10.04 15.65
CA ILE A 228 -8.12 -11.21 15.88
C ILE A 228 -8.50 -11.76 14.52
N TYR A 229 -7.99 -12.93 14.19
CA TYR A 229 -8.41 -13.69 13.03
C TYR A 229 -9.54 -14.63 13.42
N VAL A 230 -10.65 -14.62 12.70
CA VAL A 230 -11.81 -15.48 12.94
C VAL A 230 -12.17 -16.28 11.70
N VAL A 231 -12.55 -17.53 11.90
CA VAL A 231 -13.04 -18.46 10.89
C VAL A 231 -14.33 -19.09 11.43
N LEU A 232 -15.47 -18.65 10.92
CA LEU A 232 -16.78 -19.23 11.24
C LEU A 232 -17.05 -20.40 10.28
N GLU A 233 -17.40 -21.55 10.85
CA GLU A 233 -17.79 -22.74 10.09
C GLU A 233 -19.32 -22.82 9.99
N ASP A 234 -19.82 -22.86 8.75
CA ASP A 234 -21.23 -23.08 8.43
C ASP A 234 -21.35 -24.22 7.42
N LYS A 235 -21.53 -25.44 7.93
CA LYS A 235 -21.55 -26.68 7.15
C LYS A 235 -20.25 -26.84 6.32
N GLN A 236 -20.32 -26.75 5.00
CA GLN A 236 -19.15 -26.83 4.11
C GLN A 236 -18.50 -25.47 3.82
N LEU A 237 -19.14 -24.37 4.24
CA LEU A 237 -18.63 -23.01 4.02
C LEU A 237 -17.80 -22.53 5.21
N LYS A 238 -16.68 -21.87 4.91
CA LYS A 238 -15.81 -21.23 5.91
C LYS A 238 -15.76 -19.74 5.65
N HIS A 239 -16.20 -18.94 6.62
CA HIS A 239 -16.17 -17.49 6.54
C HIS A 239 -15.01 -16.93 7.36
N LYS A 240 -14.08 -16.27 6.68
CA LYS A 240 -12.84 -15.74 7.28
C LYS A 240 -12.94 -14.22 7.44
N HIS A 241 -12.49 -13.70 8.58
CA HIS A 241 -12.39 -12.26 8.79
C HIS A 241 -11.24 -11.92 9.74
N THR A 242 -10.59 -10.78 9.53
CA THR A 242 -9.56 -10.25 10.43
C THR A 242 -10.02 -8.93 11.03
N PHE A 243 -9.98 -8.83 12.35
CA PHE A 243 -10.26 -7.61 13.09
C PHE A 243 -8.98 -7.08 13.73
N TYR A 244 -8.63 -5.84 13.46
CA TYR A 244 -7.44 -5.23 14.04
C TYR A 244 -7.78 -4.58 15.37
N VAL A 245 -7.00 -4.90 16.40
CA VAL A 245 -7.25 -4.48 17.77
C VAL A 245 -6.54 -3.15 18.04
N PRO A 246 -7.24 -2.11 18.49
CA PRO A 246 -6.62 -0.86 18.91
C PRO A 246 -5.63 -1.06 20.07
N ASP A 247 -4.49 -0.37 20.00
CA ASP A 247 -3.41 -0.49 21.00
C ASP A 247 -3.86 -0.03 22.39
N ALA A 248 -4.56 1.11 22.45
CA ALA A 248 -5.32 1.55 23.62
C ALA A 248 -6.56 2.35 23.19
N PHE A 249 -7.63 2.30 23.98
CA PHE A 249 -8.75 3.25 23.86
C PHE A 249 -8.33 4.58 24.50
N ASP A 250 -7.38 5.26 23.86
CA ASP A 250 -6.80 6.50 24.36
C ASP A 250 -6.52 7.47 23.20
N TYR A 251 -6.37 8.74 23.53
CA TYR A 251 -6.01 9.79 22.60
C TYR A 251 -4.90 10.68 23.17
N HIS A 252 -4.10 11.23 22.25
CA HIS A 252 -3.07 12.21 22.54
C HIS A 252 -3.43 13.55 21.92
N VAL A 253 -3.02 14.65 22.56
CA VAL A 253 -3.23 16.01 22.06
C VAL A 253 -1.90 16.74 22.07
N ASP A 254 -1.45 17.11 20.88
CA ASP A 254 -0.26 17.92 20.66
C ASP A 254 -0.62 19.40 20.52
N PHE A 255 0.25 20.27 21.02
CA PHE A 255 0.13 21.72 20.96
C PHE A 255 1.29 22.33 20.18
N PHE A 256 0.97 23.15 19.19
CA PHE A 256 1.93 23.70 18.23
C PHE A 256 1.92 25.23 18.29
N PRO A 257 2.83 25.85 19.06
CA PRO A 257 2.99 27.31 19.06
C PRO A 257 3.31 27.81 17.65
N GLU A 258 2.62 28.86 17.21
CA GLU A 258 2.86 29.45 15.89
C GLU A 258 4.32 29.89 15.73
N GLY A 259 4.99 29.36 14.70
CA GLY A 259 6.42 29.61 14.43
C GLY A 259 7.39 28.78 15.27
N GLY A 260 6.91 27.79 16.02
CA GLY A 260 7.69 26.69 16.58
C GLY A 260 7.98 26.77 18.08
N SER A 261 8.06 27.98 18.64
CA SER A 261 8.34 28.19 20.08
C SER A 261 7.28 29.09 20.72
N LEU A 262 6.96 28.83 22.00
CA LEU A 262 5.98 29.61 22.75
C LEU A 262 6.69 30.83 23.38
N ILE A 263 6.38 32.06 22.95
CA ILE A 263 7.17 33.24 23.33
C ILE A 263 6.60 33.95 24.56
N SER A 264 7.45 34.15 25.57
CA SER A 264 7.08 34.79 26.85
C SER A 264 6.70 36.26 26.70
N GLY A 265 5.57 36.67 27.29
CA GLY A 265 5.14 38.07 27.33
C GLY A 265 4.34 38.55 26.11
N CYS A 266 3.91 37.63 25.25
CA CYS A 266 3.17 37.89 24.02
C CYS A 266 1.83 37.14 23.97
N THR A 267 0.94 37.54 23.07
CA THR A 267 -0.24 36.75 22.70
C THR A 267 0.06 36.00 21.41
N GLN A 268 0.01 34.67 21.44
CA GLN A 268 0.40 33.82 20.32
C GLN A 268 -0.73 32.84 19.97
N LYS A 269 -0.84 32.50 18.67
CA LYS A 269 -1.73 31.42 18.23
C LYS A 269 -1.07 30.07 18.52
N VAL A 270 -1.84 29.13 19.04
CA VAL A 270 -1.39 27.74 19.29
C VAL A 270 -2.32 26.80 18.53
N GLY A 271 -1.74 26.00 17.64
CA GLY A 271 -2.43 24.90 16.96
C GLY A 271 -2.63 23.71 17.89
N ILE A 272 -3.69 22.94 17.68
CA ILE A 272 -3.94 21.68 18.38
C ILE A 272 -4.11 20.56 17.35
N LYS A 273 -3.63 19.37 17.69
CA LYS A 273 -3.91 18.14 16.94
C LYS A 273 -4.20 17.02 17.91
N ALA A 274 -5.38 16.43 17.80
CA ALA A 274 -5.80 15.30 18.61
C ALA A 274 -5.92 14.05 17.75
N ILE A 275 -5.22 12.99 18.16
CA ILE A 275 -5.20 11.69 17.48
C ILE A 275 -5.39 10.54 18.46
N ASP A 276 -6.01 9.46 18.00
CA ASP A 276 -6.09 8.20 18.74
C ASP A 276 -4.76 7.42 18.63
N THR A 277 -4.67 6.29 19.32
CA THR A 277 -3.48 5.41 19.26
C THR A 277 -3.24 4.76 17.89
N ASN A 278 -4.24 4.76 17.01
CA ASN A 278 -4.13 4.24 15.65
C ASN A 278 -3.73 5.34 14.65
N GLY A 279 -3.61 6.60 15.09
CA GLY A 279 -3.28 7.75 14.26
C GLY A 279 -4.48 8.38 13.54
N ASN A 280 -5.72 7.97 13.86
CA ASN A 280 -6.93 8.64 13.36
C ASN A 280 -7.22 9.90 14.17
N SER A 281 -7.91 10.87 13.57
CA SER A 281 -8.25 12.09 14.30
C SER A 281 -9.35 11.86 15.35
N VAL A 282 -9.27 12.63 16.44
CA VAL A 282 -10.28 12.64 17.51
C VAL A 282 -10.79 14.05 17.71
N GLU A 283 -12.10 14.25 17.62
CA GLU A 283 -12.72 15.56 17.90
C GLU A 283 -12.73 15.84 19.41
N VAL A 284 -12.17 16.98 19.81
CA VAL A 284 -11.93 17.35 21.21
C VAL A 284 -12.38 18.77 21.54
N THR A 285 -12.68 18.97 22.82
CA THR A 285 -12.93 20.28 23.42
C THR A 285 -12.13 20.40 24.70
N GLY A 286 -11.68 21.62 25.06
CA GLY A 286 -10.88 21.78 26.27
C GLY A 286 -10.74 23.21 26.76
N SER A 287 -10.15 23.32 27.94
CA SER A 287 -9.84 24.58 28.62
C SER A 287 -8.35 24.64 28.92
N ILE A 288 -7.75 25.81 28.73
CA ILE A 288 -6.35 26.09 29.09
C ILE A 288 -6.33 26.74 30.46
N LEU A 289 -5.50 26.22 31.36
CA LEU A 289 -5.34 26.68 32.73
C LEU A 289 -3.91 27.18 32.95
N ASN A 290 -3.75 28.18 33.81
CA ASN A 290 -2.44 28.63 34.30
C ASN A 290 -1.94 27.74 35.47
N SER A 291 -0.79 28.07 36.06
CA SER A 291 -0.22 27.36 37.20
C SER A 291 -1.06 27.45 38.48
N LYS A 292 -1.93 28.46 38.59
CA LYS A 292 -2.89 28.65 39.69
C LYS A 292 -4.18 27.85 39.53
N GLY A 293 -4.41 27.27 38.35
CA GLY A 293 -5.64 26.56 38.01
C GLY A 293 -6.77 27.48 37.50
N ASP A 294 -6.48 28.74 37.16
CA ASP A 294 -7.46 29.64 36.54
C ASP A 294 -7.58 29.35 35.05
N THR A 295 -8.81 29.34 34.54
CA THR A 295 -9.07 29.16 33.11
C THR A 295 -8.75 30.42 32.33
N ILE A 296 -7.79 30.32 31.39
CA ILE A 296 -7.35 31.42 30.52
C ILE A 296 -8.19 31.49 29.24
N THR A 297 -8.43 30.35 28.60
CA THR A 297 -9.20 30.27 27.36
C THR A 297 -9.79 28.88 27.12
N HIS A 298 -10.66 28.76 26.14
CA HIS A 298 -11.27 27.51 25.70
C HIS A 298 -10.91 27.23 24.24
N PHE A 299 -10.89 25.97 23.87
CA PHE A 299 -10.69 25.56 22.48
C PHE A 299 -11.59 24.39 22.09
N LYS A 300 -11.77 24.26 20.78
CA LYS A 300 -12.48 23.15 20.14
C LYS A 300 -11.78 22.81 18.82
N SER A 301 -11.63 21.52 18.54
CA SER A 301 -11.17 21.08 17.22
C SER A 301 -12.18 21.53 16.15
N SER A 302 -11.66 22.08 15.06
CA SER A 302 -12.46 22.63 13.97
C SER A 302 -12.81 21.58 12.93
N TYR A 303 -11.86 20.69 12.64
CA TYR A 303 -12.00 19.61 11.66
C TYR A 303 -10.89 18.58 11.85
N ALA A 304 -11.24 17.29 11.78
CA ALA A 304 -10.32 16.16 11.86
C ALA A 304 -9.37 16.28 13.08
N GLY A 305 -9.94 16.58 14.25
CA GLY A 305 -9.18 16.71 15.51
C GLY A 305 -8.16 17.87 15.53
N ILE A 306 -8.15 18.73 14.51
CA ILE A 306 -7.25 19.88 14.37
C ILE A 306 -8.00 21.17 14.66
N GLY A 307 -7.35 22.10 15.37
CA GLY A 307 -7.90 23.42 15.67
C GLY A 307 -6.81 24.42 16.06
N SER A 308 -7.21 25.56 16.59
CA SER A 308 -6.29 26.52 17.20
C SER A 308 -7.00 27.42 18.21
N PHE A 309 -6.22 28.09 19.05
CA PHE A 309 -6.69 29.14 19.97
C PHE A 309 -5.62 30.21 20.15
N MET A 310 -6.02 31.38 20.66
CA MET A 310 -5.09 32.45 21.07
C MET A 310 -4.75 32.31 22.54
N LEU A 311 -3.47 32.37 22.89
CA LEU A 311 -2.96 32.26 24.25
C LEU A 311 -2.19 33.53 24.64
N PRO A 312 -2.65 34.30 25.66
CA PRO A 312 -1.82 35.33 26.29
C PRO A 312 -0.81 34.69 27.24
N ILE A 313 0.48 34.86 26.96
CA ILE A 313 1.58 34.18 27.65
C ILE A 313 2.24 35.14 28.64
N SER A 314 2.15 34.81 29.93
CA SER A 314 2.82 35.55 31.01
C SER A 314 4.24 35.02 31.21
N ILE A 315 5.16 35.90 31.59
CA ILE A 315 6.58 35.56 31.79
C ILE A 315 6.71 34.57 32.95
N GLY A 316 7.38 33.43 32.73
CA GLY A 316 7.63 32.40 33.74
C GLY A 316 6.41 31.54 34.13
N GLU A 317 5.26 31.77 33.50
CA GLU A 317 4.03 31.02 33.75
C GLU A 317 4.02 29.71 32.93
N LYS A 318 3.51 28.62 33.49
CA LYS A 318 3.30 27.36 32.76
C LYS A 318 1.82 27.09 32.55
N TYR A 319 1.50 26.41 31.45
CA TYR A 319 0.12 26.18 31.03
C TYR A 319 -0.17 24.70 30.90
N LYS A 320 -1.40 24.32 31.26
CA LYS A 320 -1.93 22.97 31.05
C LYS A 320 -3.30 23.02 30.37
N ALA A 321 -3.59 22.03 29.53
CA ALA A 321 -4.87 21.84 28.89
C ALA A 321 -5.64 20.72 29.58
N VAL A 322 -6.90 20.96 29.89
CA VAL A 322 -7.87 19.95 30.31
C VAL A 322 -8.80 19.67 29.14
N VAL A 323 -8.75 18.46 28.61
CA VAL A 323 -9.34 18.10 27.31
C VAL A 323 -10.30 16.93 27.47
N SER A 324 -11.47 17.05 26.83
CA SER A 324 -12.48 16.00 26.75
C SER A 324 -12.76 15.63 25.29
N SER A 325 -12.89 14.33 25.01
CA SER A 325 -13.50 13.84 23.76
C SER A 325 -14.92 14.40 23.62
N ILE A 326 -15.37 14.69 22.40
CA ILE A 326 -16.74 15.16 22.16
C ILE A 326 -17.81 14.13 22.54
N THR A 327 -17.45 12.84 22.61
CA THR A 327 -18.34 11.77 23.11
C THR A 327 -18.47 11.78 24.64
N GLY A 328 -17.61 12.52 25.34
CA GLY A 328 -17.65 12.70 26.79
C GLY A 328 -17.05 11.56 27.61
N ASP A 329 -16.60 10.49 26.98
CA ASP A 329 -16.20 9.25 27.65
C ASP A 329 -14.87 9.36 28.42
N MET A 330 -14.02 10.34 28.08
CA MET A 330 -12.67 10.49 28.63
C MET A 330 -12.26 11.97 28.74
N LYS A 331 -11.65 12.31 29.89
CA LYS A 331 -11.08 13.63 30.21
C LYS A 331 -9.63 13.48 30.63
N LYS A 332 -8.72 14.24 30.03
CA LYS A 332 -7.27 14.15 30.24
C LYS A 332 -6.62 15.51 30.42
N GLU A 333 -5.49 15.54 31.13
CA GLU A 333 -4.64 16.73 31.25
C GLU A 333 -3.39 16.59 30.39
N PHE A 334 -3.00 17.66 29.70
CA PHE A 334 -1.80 17.73 28.88
C PHE A 334 -1.03 19.02 29.20
N LEU A 335 0.30 18.96 29.22
CA LEU A 335 1.14 20.15 29.38
C LEU A 335 1.35 20.82 28.02
N LEU A 336 1.33 22.15 28.00
CA LEU A 336 1.76 22.91 26.83
C LEU A 336 3.29 23.04 26.85
N PRO A 337 3.93 23.36 25.70
CA PRO A 337 5.34 23.75 25.68
C PRO A 337 5.65 24.87 26.66
N ASP A 338 6.82 24.82 27.29
CA ASP A 338 7.26 25.85 28.23
C ASP A 338 7.51 27.17 27.47
N PRO A 339 7.06 28.34 27.99
CA PRO A 339 7.38 29.63 27.40
C PRO A 339 8.88 29.94 27.44
N GLU A 340 9.41 30.43 26.31
CA GLU A 340 10.81 30.77 26.11
C GLU A 340 10.96 32.30 25.95
N ALA A 341 11.97 32.89 26.60
CA ALA A 341 12.17 34.34 26.63
C ALA A 341 13.24 34.80 25.62
N ASP A 342 14.21 33.95 25.33
CA ASP A 342 15.39 34.18 24.48
C ASP A 342 15.18 33.77 23.01
N LYS A 343 13.95 33.40 22.64
CA LYS A 343 13.58 33.01 21.28
C LYS A 343 12.70 34.03 20.57
N PHE A 344 12.65 33.88 19.25
CA PHE A 344 11.86 34.72 18.34
C PHE A 344 10.97 33.82 17.49
N SER A 345 9.75 34.26 17.18
CA SER A 345 8.81 33.45 16.39
C SER A 345 8.04 34.28 15.35
N LEU A 346 7.85 33.74 14.15
CA LEU A 346 6.99 34.33 13.12
C LEU A 346 5.52 34.10 13.46
N SER A 347 4.75 35.18 13.55
CA SER A 347 3.29 35.14 13.56
C SER A 347 2.73 35.75 12.28
N ILE A 348 1.72 35.09 11.69
CA ILE A 348 1.18 35.46 10.38
C ILE A 348 -0.32 35.68 10.45
N THR A 349 -0.76 36.76 9.81
CA THR A 349 -2.18 37.00 9.50
C THR A 349 -2.34 37.26 8.00
N GLU A 350 -3.23 36.52 7.35
CA GLU A 350 -3.62 36.76 5.96
C GLU A 350 -4.86 37.67 5.92
N ARG A 351 -4.79 38.74 5.13
CA ARG A 351 -5.93 39.63 4.82
C ARG A 351 -5.90 40.00 3.35
N ASN A 352 -6.98 39.69 2.63
CA ASN A 352 -7.19 40.09 1.24
C ASN A 352 -6.03 39.70 0.28
N GLY A 353 -5.45 38.52 0.45
CA GLY A 353 -4.33 38.04 -0.36
C GLY A 353 -2.99 38.67 -0.01
N ILE A 354 -2.88 39.29 1.16
CA ILE A 354 -1.64 39.84 1.72
C ILE A 354 -1.36 39.14 3.05
N ILE A 355 -0.17 38.56 3.16
CA ILE A 355 0.36 38.07 4.42
C ILE A 355 1.00 39.23 5.15
N HIS A 356 0.55 39.48 6.38
CA HIS A 356 1.24 40.33 7.34
C HIS A 356 1.99 39.43 8.32
N TYR A 357 3.31 39.59 8.40
CA TYR A 357 4.13 38.86 9.36
C TYR A 357 4.61 39.80 10.47
N THR A 358 4.69 39.25 11.68
CA THR A 358 5.26 39.88 12.87
C THR A 358 6.24 38.91 13.51
N ILE A 359 7.42 39.39 13.90
CA ILE A 359 8.39 38.63 14.68
C ILE A 359 8.08 38.88 16.16
N LEU A 360 7.49 37.88 16.80
CA LEU A 360 7.23 37.85 18.23
C LEU A 360 8.54 37.63 18.98
N HIS A 361 8.74 38.39 20.05
CA HIS A 361 9.90 38.30 20.93
C HIS A 361 9.51 38.78 22.33
N SER A 362 10.24 38.35 23.36
CA SER A 362 9.93 38.83 24.71
C SER A 362 10.13 40.35 24.78
N PRO A 363 9.26 41.10 25.49
CA PRO A 363 9.39 42.56 25.60
C PRO A 363 10.72 43.05 26.20
N GLN A 364 11.45 42.17 26.89
CA GLN A 364 12.74 42.44 27.52
C GLN A 364 13.93 42.21 26.56
N GLU A 365 13.72 41.46 25.48
CA GLU A 365 14.75 41.12 24.50
C GLU A 365 14.66 41.99 23.24
N ARG A 366 15.81 42.28 22.63
CA ARG A 366 15.89 43.00 21.36
C ARG A 366 16.13 42.03 20.21
N LEU A 367 15.54 42.31 19.05
CA LEU A 367 15.82 41.55 17.83
C LEU A 367 17.31 41.64 17.45
N PRO A 368 17.95 40.52 17.07
CA PRO A 368 19.30 40.52 16.52
C PRO A 368 19.41 41.39 15.26
N ASP A 369 20.57 42.03 15.08
CA ASP A 369 20.79 42.95 13.94
C ASP A 369 20.92 42.23 12.58
N ASN A 370 21.19 40.91 12.58
CA ASN A 370 21.42 40.10 11.38
C ASN A 370 20.39 38.95 11.25
N LEU A 371 19.12 39.31 11.09
CA LEU A 371 18.05 38.37 10.78
C LEU A 371 17.67 38.44 9.30
N TYR A 372 17.36 37.30 8.70
CA TYR A 372 16.90 37.19 7.32
C TYR A 372 15.63 36.37 7.23
N LEU A 373 14.67 36.85 6.44
CA LEU A 373 13.47 36.12 6.07
C LEU A 373 13.67 35.48 4.69
N ILE A 374 13.56 34.17 4.63
CA ILE A 374 13.52 33.40 3.39
C ILE A 374 12.09 33.02 3.08
N ALA A 375 11.71 33.14 1.81
CA ALA A 375 10.47 32.60 1.29
C ALA A 375 10.72 31.66 0.11
N HIS A 376 10.13 30.48 0.14
CA HIS A 376 10.13 29.56 -1.00
C HIS A 376 8.82 28.79 -1.14
N VAL A 377 8.55 28.30 -2.35
CA VAL A 377 7.47 27.33 -2.63
C VAL A 377 8.10 26.13 -3.31
N ARG A 378 7.95 24.93 -2.75
CA ARG A 378 8.52 23.68 -3.30
C ARG A 378 10.02 23.76 -3.65
N GLY A 379 10.82 24.38 -2.79
CA GLY A 379 12.26 24.59 -3.03
C GLY A 379 12.58 25.65 -4.10
N PHE A 380 11.58 26.32 -4.70
CA PHE A 380 11.81 27.49 -5.54
C PHE A 380 11.91 28.74 -4.67
N LEU A 381 13.12 29.29 -4.55
CA LEU A 381 13.40 30.50 -3.78
C LEU A 381 12.71 31.71 -4.40
N LEU A 382 11.83 32.37 -3.63
CA LEU A 382 11.10 33.56 -4.05
C LEU A 382 11.88 34.83 -3.70
N PHE A 383 12.31 34.94 -2.44
CA PHE A 383 13.14 36.05 -1.97
C PHE A 383 13.93 35.68 -0.73
N VAL A 384 14.98 36.46 -0.48
CA VAL A 384 15.74 36.53 0.78
C VAL A 384 15.76 38.00 1.17
N GLN A 385 15.29 38.33 2.36
CA GLN A 385 15.18 39.72 2.79
C GLN A 385 15.80 39.92 4.18
N PRO A 386 16.74 40.87 4.36
CA PRO A 386 17.21 41.25 5.69
C PRO A 386 16.11 41.96 6.48
N ILE A 387 16.00 41.62 7.76
CA ILE A 387 14.98 42.11 8.68
C ILE A 387 15.49 43.36 9.39
N GLN A 388 14.98 44.52 8.99
CA GLN A 388 15.26 45.80 9.65
C GLN A 388 14.20 46.16 10.71
N LYS A 389 12.97 45.67 10.53
CA LYS A 389 11.83 45.89 11.41
C LYS A 389 11.17 44.54 11.69
N GLY A 390 10.68 44.34 12.90
CA GLY A 390 10.01 43.10 13.31
C GLY A 390 8.64 42.85 12.65
N GLN A 391 8.27 43.58 11.60
CA GLN A 391 6.98 43.44 10.91
C GLN A 391 7.14 43.75 9.42
N GLY A 392 6.33 43.09 8.59
CA GLY A 392 6.28 43.34 7.16
C GLY A 392 5.08 42.70 6.46
N ALA A 393 5.04 42.81 5.14
CA ALA A 393 3.95 42.27 4.34
C ALA A 393 4.44 41.64 3.03
N VAL A 394 3.75 40.58 2.59
CA VAL A 394 4.03 39.83 1.37
C VAL A 394 2.74 39.66 0.58
N SER A 395 2.72 40.08 -0.68
CA SER A 395 1.58 39.88 -1.58
C SER A 395 1.57 38.44 -2.10
N LEU A 396 0.44 37.75 -1.99
CA LEU A 396 0.28 36.38 -2.49
C LEU A 396 -0.01 36.31 -3.99
N LYS A 397 -0.33 37.44 -4.65
CA LYS A 397 -0.77 37.46 -6.06
C LYS A 397 0.26 36.87 -7.03
N SER A 398 1.55 37.02 -6.74
CA SER A 398 2.66 36.54 -7.58
C SER A 398 3.25 35.22 -7.08
N ILE A 399 2.73 34.65 -6.00
CA ILE A 399 3.26 33.43 -5.38
C ILE A 399 2.53 32.22 -5.95
N PRO A 400 3.24 31.23 -6.53
CA PRO A 400 2.60 30.03 -7.07
C PRO A 400 1.72 29.32 -6.05
N GLU A 401 0.63 28.71 -6.51
CA GLU A 401 -0.24 27.89 -5.67
C GLU A 401 0.54 26.74 -5.02
N GLY A 402 0.26 26.44 -3.74
CA GLY A 402 0.94 25.43 -2.94
C GLY A 402 1.37 25.98 -1.58
N ILE A 403 2.33 25.30 -0.93
CA ILE A 403 2.80 25.67 0.41
C ILE A 403 3.94 26.70 0.30
N LEU A 404 3.66 27.92 0.74
CA LEU A 404 4.65 28.97 0.98
C LEU A 404 5.31 28.71 2.34
N THR A 405 6.62 28.53 2.33
CA THR A 405 7.44 28.37 3.54
C THR A 405 8.15 29.69 3.82
N LEU A 406 7.96 30.23 5.02
CA LEU A 406 8.62 31.43 5.51
C LEU A 406 9.53 31.04 6.68
N THR A 407 10.84 31.21 6.51
CA THR A 407 11.85 30.82 7.50
C THR A 407 12.66 32.02 7.93
N LEU A 408 12.75 32.23 9.24
CA LEU A 408 13.58 33.25 9.87
C LEU A 408 14.94 32.64 10.25
N LEU A 409 16.02 33.19 9.72
CA LEU A 409 17.40 32.75 9.93
C LEU A 409 18.24 33.85 10.57
N ASP A 410 19.27 33.45 11.32
CA ASP A 410 20.35 34.35 11.74
C ASP A 410 21.52 34.38 10.73
N GLY A 411 22.52 35.21 11.00
CA GLY A 411 23.74 35.31 10.18
C GLY A 411 24.61 34.05 10.13
N ASN A 412 24.31 33.01 10.93
CA ASN A 412 25.00 31.72 10.93
C ASN A 412 24.23 30.63 10.17
N TYR A 413 23.19 30.99 9.42
CA TYR A 413 22.29 30.06 8.70
C TYR A 413 21.47 29.15 9.63
N VAL A 414 21.28 29.52 10.89
CA VAL A 414 20.47 28.74 11.84
C VAL A 414 19.00 29.19 11.78
N PRO A 415 18.04 28.28 11.49
CA PRO A 415 16.62 28.62 11.48
C PRO A 415 16.09 28.76 12.90
N HIS A 416 15.50 29.92 13.20
CA HIS A 416 14.89 30.24 14.50
C HIS A 416 13.39 30.01 14.51
N SER A 417 12.73 30.26 13.38
CA SER A 417 11.28 30.11 13.26
C SER A 417 10.89 29.78 11.83
N GLU A 418 9.92 28.90 11.65
CA GLU A 418 9.34 28.56 10.35
C GLU A 418 7.83 28.62 10.40
N ARG A 419 7.23 29.19 9.35
CA ARG A 419 5.77 29.24 9.20
C ARG A 419 5.36 28.86 7.79
N LEU A 420 4.56 27.80 7.69
CA LEU A 420 3.94 27.35 6.45
C LEU A 420 2.64 28.11 6.21
N VAL A 421 2.37 28.55 4.99
CA VAL A 421 1.09 29.15 4.59
C VAL A 421 0.67 28.55 3.26
N PHE A 422 -0.56 28.06 3.19
CA PHE A 422 -1.07 27.55 1.92
C PHE A 422 -1.58 28.70 1.05
N VAL A 423 -0.99 28.86 -0.13
CA VAL A 423 -1.40 29.80 -1.15
C VAL A 423 -2.31 29.08 -2.13
N ARG A 424 -3.54 29.53 -2.27
CA ARG A 424 -4.52 28.96 -3.20
C ARG A 424 -4.81 29.93 -4.33
N GLN A 425 -4.86 29.43 -5.55
CA GLN A 425 -5.21 30.21 -6.73
C GLN A 425 -6.26 29.44 -7.55
N ASN A 426 -7.37 30.09 -7.90
CA ASN A 426 -8.35 29.47 -8.78
C ASN A 426 -7.91 29.68 -10.23
N HIS A 427 -7.50 28.61 -10.91
CA HIS A 427 -6.93 28.70 -12.25
C HIS A 427 -7.82 28.21 -13.38
N SER A 428 -8.85 27.42 -13.09
CA SER A 428 -9.62 26.70 -14.13
C SER A 428 -11.13 26.77 -13.93
N ILE A 429 -11.85 26.99 -15.02
CA ILE A 429 -13.30 26.87 -15.16
C ILE A 429 -13.57 25.68 -16.07
N TRP A 430 -14.34 24.72 -15.55
CA TRP A 430 -14.77 23.54 -16.29
C TRP A 430 -16.22 23.69 -16.73
N GLN A 431 -16.46 23.44 -18.00
CA GLN A 431 -17.80 23.31 -18.57
C GLN A 431 -17.93 21.93 -19.20
N LEU A 432 -18.98 21.22 -18.84
CA LEU A 432 -19.32 19.91 -19.39
C LEU A 432 -20.74 19.98 -19.93
N ALA A 433 -20.89 19.75 -21.22
CA ALA A 433 -22.17 19.70 -21.92
C ALA A 433 -22.46 18.27 -22.35
N SER A 434 -23.63 17.77 -21.98
CA SER A 434 -24.13 16.46 -22.41
C SER A 434 -25.07 16.62 -23.61
N ASP A 435 -25.06 15.66 -24.53
CA ASP A 435 -25.96 15.68 -25.70
C ASP A 435 -27.46 15.55 -25.32
N LYS A 436 -27.75 15.01 -24.13
CA LYS A 436 -29.11 14.83 -23.58
C LYS A 436 -29.15 15.11 -22.08
N ALA A 437 -30.36 15.38 -21.57
CA ALA A 437 -30.61 15.58 -20.14
C ALA A 437 -30.67 14.26 -19.33
N SER A 438 -30.98 13.14 -19.98
CA SER A 438 -31.02 11.79 -19.41
C SER A 438 -30.87 10.75 -20.52
N TYR A 439 -30.54 9.52 -20.15
CA TYR A 439 -30.11 8.46 -21.05
C TYR A 439 -30.80 7.11 -20.75
N GLY A 440 -31.21 6.40 -21.81
CA GLY A 440 -31.79 5.06 -21.67
C GLY A 440 -30.76 3.97 -21.31
N SER A 441 -31.21 2.72 -21.25
CA SER A 441 -30.31 1.56 -21.25
C SER A 441 -29.48 1.51 -22.53
N ARG A 442 -28.18 1.20 -22.41
CA ARG A 442 -27.28 0.94 -23.55
C ARG A 442 -27.28 2.03 -24.63
N SER A 443 -27.59 3.27 -24.24
CA SER A 443 -27.63 4.41 -25.12
C SER A 443 -26.27 5.09 -25.21
N PRO A 444 -25.87 5.60 -26.39
CA PRO A 444 -24.65 6.39 -26.52
C PRO A 444 -24.78 7.72 -25.77
N ILE A 445 -23.69 8.12 -25.14
CA ILE A 445 -23.45 9.41 -24.50
C ILE A 445 -22.33 10.11 -25.27
N SER A 446 -22.53 11.40 -25.56
CA SER A 446 -21.49 12.31 -26.02
C SER A 446 -21.36 13.45 -25.02
N LEU A 447 -20.15 13.68 -24.51
CA LEU A 447 -19.85 14.79 -23.62
C LEU A 447 -18.81 15.70 -24.28
N ASP A 448 -19.13 16.98 -24.34
CA ASP A 448 -18.21 18.03 -24.75
C ASP A 448 -17.70 18.76 -23.50
N ILE A 449 -16.38 18.87 -23.41
CA ILE A 449 -15.67 19.44 -22.26
C ILE A 449 -14.93 20.66 -22.76
N HIS A 450 -15.11 21.78 -22.06
CA HIS A 450 -14.37 23.01 -22.29
C HIS A 450 -13.67 23.46 -21.00
N LEU A 451 -12.38 23.74 -21.12
CA LEU A 451 -11.52 24.20 -20.04
C LEU A 451 -10.92 25.56 -20.37
N SER A 452 -11.18 26.54 -19.51
CA SER A 452 -10.62 27.89 -19.62
C SER A 452 -10.13 28.41 -18.27
N ASP A 453 -9.36 29.50 -18.29
CA ASP A 453 -9.01 30.24 -17.08
C ASP A 453 -10.12 31.21 -16.66
N LEU A 454 -9.93 31.92 -15.54
CA LEU A 454 -10.88 32.93 -15.05
C LEU A 454 -11.11 34.10 -16.01
N SER A 455 -10.21 34.32 -16.98
CA SER A 455 -10.34 35.33 -18.02
C SER A 455 -11.01 34.80 -19.30
N GLY A 456 -11.37 33.52 -19.34
CA GLY A 456 -11.96 32.85 -20.49
C GLY A 456 -10.94 32.40 -21.53
N GLN A 457 -9.63 32.46 -21.26
CA GLN A 457 -8.63 31.93 -22.18
C GLN A 457 -8.59 30.40 -22.12
N PRO A 458 -8.50 29.71 -23.26
CA PRO A 458 -8.48 28.26 -23.30
C PRO A 458 -7.23 27.69 -22.62
N ILE A 459 -7.40 26.58 -21.91
CA ILE A 459 -6.31 25.87 -21.24
C ILE A 459 -6.06 24.52 -21.92
N THR A 460 -4.82 24.28 -22.31
CA THR A 460 -4.33 23.00 -22.80
C THR A 460 -3.74 22.16 -21.65
N GLY A 461 -3.89 20.84 -21.72
CA GLY A 461 -3.37 19.93 -20.71
C GLY A 461 -3.62 18.45 -20.99
N ASP A 462 -3.06 17.61 -20.13
CA ASP A 462 -3.17 16.16 -20.18
C ASP A 462 -3.94 15.64 -18.97
N PHE A 463 -5.13 15.11 -19.21
CA PHE A 463 -6.07 14.65 -18.20
C PHE A 463 -6.37 13.16 -18.35
N SER A 464 -7.09 12.63 -17.38
CA SER A 464 -7.67 11.29 -17.35
C SER A 464 -9.09 11.40 -16.85
N LEU A 465 -9.97 10.57 -17.40
CA LEU A 465 -11.40 10.60 -17.12
C LEU A 465 -11.86 9.22 -16.66
N SER A 466 -12.51 9.18 -15.50
CA SER A 466 -13.23 8.01 -15.00
C SER A 466 -14.72 8.29 -14.94
N VAL A 467 -15.54 7.31 -15.32
CA VAL A 467 -16.99 7.32 -15.17
C VAL A 467 -17.38 6.05 -14.42
N THR A 468 -17.99 6.21 -13.25
CA THR A 468 -18.45 5.10 -12.42
C THR A 468 -19.95 5.16 -12.21
N ASP A 469 -20.59 4.00 -12.07
CA ASP A 469 -21.97 3.92 -11.61
C ASP A 469 -22.04 4.36 -10.14
N ASN A 470 -22.72 5.46 -9.83
CA ASN A 470 -22.72 6.07 -8.50
C ASN A 470 -23.52 5.26 -7.47
N TYR A 471 -24.39 4.36 -7.91
CA TYR A 471 -25.06 3.42 -7.02
C TYR A 471 -24.08 2.31 -6.63
N ALA A 472 -23.27 1.82 -7.58
CA ALA A 472 -22.22 0.83 -7.36
C ALA A 472 -21.00 1.30 -6.59
N ILE A 473 -20.49 2.44 -7.04
CA ILE A 473 -19.22 3.01 -6.68
C ILE A 473 -19.48 4.44 -6.26
N ARG A 474 -19.68 4.64 -4.95
CA ARG A 474 -19.77 5.99 -4.38
C ARG A 474 -18.36 6.55 -4.21
N CYS A 475 -18.12 7.69 -4.84
CA CYS A 475 -16.86 8.41 -4.69
C CYS A 475 -16.96 9.40 -3.53
N ASP A 476 -15.97 9.37 -2.64
CA ASP A 476 -15.80 10.40 -1.61
C ASP A 476 -15.10 11.62 -2.21
N SER A 477 -15.83 12.72 -2.37
CA SER A 477 -15.29 13.98 -2.89
C SER A 477 -14.26 14.63 -1.97
N THR A 478 -14.18 14.19 -0.70
CA THR A 478 -13.19 14.68 0.28
C THR A 478 -11.93 13.82 0.36
N ALA A 479 -11.87 12.71 -0.38
CA ALA A 479 -10.70 11.83 -0.44
C ALA A 479 -9.50 12.48 -1.15
N ASP A 480 -8.32 11.83 -1.03
CA ASP A 480 -7.10 12.26 -1.72
C ASP A 480 -7.26 12.21 -3.24
N ASN A 481 -6.73 13.24 -3.89
CA ASN A 481 -6.88 13.53 -5.29
C ASN A 481 -5.69 14.32 -5.84
N ILE A 482 -5.64 14.56 -7.16
CA ILE A 482 -4.47 15.19 -7.77
C ILE A 482 -4.12 16.58 -7.20
N LEU A 483 -5.14 17.38 -6.83
CA LEU A 483 -4.93 18.71 -6.24
C LEU A 483 -4.36 18.57 -4.83
N SER A 484 -5.05 17.80 -3.99
CA SER A 484 -4.62 17.60 -2.60
C SER A 484 -3.30 16.87 -2.49
N ASN A 485 -2.96 16.03 -3.46
CA ASN A 485 -1.70 15.32 -3.47
C ASN A 485 -0.53 16.21 -3.87
N LEU A 486 -0.59 16.79 -5.07
CA LEU A 486 0.54 17.53 -5.63
C LEU A 486 0.79 18.87 -4.92
N LEU A 487 -0.26 19.52 -4.40
CA LEU A 487 -0.14 20.83 -3.74
C LEU A 487 0.02 20.74 -2.22
N LEU A 488 -0.34 19.61 -1.59
CA LEU A 488 -0.38 19.47 -0.14
C LEU A 488 0.31 18.18 0.35
N THR A 489 -0.29 17.00 0.23
CA THR A 489 0.18 15.78 0.92
C THR A 489 1.55 15.28 0.46
N SER A 490 1.97 15.58 -0.78
CA SER A 490 3.30 15.19 -1.30
C SER A 490 4.45 16.09 -0.81
N ASP A 491 4.14 17.23 -0.20
CA ASP A 491 5.11 18.23 0.27
C ASP A 491 5.23 18.30 1.80
N ILE A 492 4.29 17.70 2.54
CA ILE A 492 4.33 17.61 4.01
C ILE A 492 4.33 16.16 4.48
N LYS A 493 5.02 15.91 5.58
CA LYS A 493 5.03 14.58 6.19
C LYS A 493 3.86 14.36 7.13
N GLY A 494 3.45 13.10 7.24
CA GLY A 494 2.37 12.67 8.13
C GLY A 494 1.04 12.52 7.39
N TYR A 495 0.15 11.71 7.97
CA TYR A 495 -1.16 11.47 7.40
C TYR A 495 -2.06 12.70 7.56
N ILE A 496 -2.69 13.10 6.45
CA ILE A 496 -3.76 14.09 6.44
C ILE A 496 -5.06 13.35 6.16
N GLU A 497 -5.99 13.45 7.11
CA GLU A 497 -7.31 12.85 6.93
C GLU A 497 -8.13 13.64 5.90
N THR A 498 -8.71 12.93 4.92
CA THR A 498 -9.62 13.51 3.90
C THR A 498 -9.07 14.81 3.28
N PRO A 499 -7.89 14.76 2.64
CA PRO A 499 -7.17 15.96 2.22
C PRO A 499 -7.89 16.72 1.09
N GLY A 500 -8.80 16.08 0.36
CA GLY A 500 -9.66 16.74 -0.62
C GLY A 500 -10.65 17.74 -0.01
N TYR A 501 -11.01 17.60 1.28
CA TYR A 501 -11.87 18.54 1.99
C TYR A 501 -11.36 19.99 1.90
N TYR A 502 -10.05 20.19 2.03
CA TYR A 502 -9.42 21.51 2.01
C TYR A 502 -9.49 22.21 0.64
N PHE A 503 -9.86 21.49 -0.41
CA PHE A 503 -9.97 21.99 -1.78
C PHE A 503 -11.43 22.17 -2.25
N LYS A 504 -12.42 21.84 -1.42
CA LYS A 504 -13.84 21.83 -1.82
C LYS A 504 -14.38 23.20 -2.25
N ASP A 505 -14.07 24.25 -1.49
CA ASP A 505 -14.48 25.64 -1.78
C ASP A 505 -13.47 26.64 -1.22
N ASN A 506 -13.68 27.96 -1.40
CA ASN A 506 -12.79 29.01 -0.91
C ASN A 506 -13.37 29.78 0.30
N SER A 507 -14.21 29.14 1.10
CA SER A 507 -14.84 29.74 2.29
C SER A 507 -13.82 30.09 3.37
N GLN A 508 -14.15 31.10 4.19
CA GLN A 508 -13.30 31.50 5.32
C GLN A 508 -13.07 30.36 6.31
N ARG A 509 -14.06 29.47 6.47
CA ARG A 509 -13.93 28.27 7.32
C ARG A 509 -12.86 27.32 6.79
N LEU A 510 -12.87 26.99 5.49
CA LEU A 510 -11.86 26.10 4.90
C LEU A 510 -10.46 26.73 4.95
N LYS A 511 -10.34 28.04 4.70
CA LYS A 511 -9.08 28.76 4.87
C LYS A 511 -8.55 28.66 6.30
N ALA A 512 -9.40 28.81 7.31
CA ALA A 512 -9.02 28.63 8.70
C ALA A 512 -8.62 27.18 9.03
N CYS A 513 -9.33 26.19 8.49
CA CYS A 513 -8.97 24.78 8.67
C CYS A 513 -7.62 24.45 8.03
N LEU A 514 -7.34 25.02 6.86
CA LEU A 514 -6.07 24.87 6.14
C LEU A 514 -4.93 25.59 6.88
N ASP A 515 -5.16 26.77 7.44
CA ASP A 515 -4.19 27.45 8.33
C ASP A 515 -3.87 26.60 9.56
N ASN A 516 -4.89 26.01 10.20
CA ASN A 516 -4.67 25.10 11.33
C ASN A 516 -3.90 23.83 10.91
N LEU A 517 -4.12 23.32 9.70
CA LEU A 517 -3.33 22.22 9.16
C LEU A 517 -1.85 22.64 8.98
N MET A 518 -1.60 23.83 8.41
CA MET A 518 -0.24 24.35 8.24
C MET A 518 0.47 24.63 9.57
N LEU A 519 -0.26 24.97 10.64
CA LEU A 519 0.28 25.14 11.98
C LEU A 519 0.69 23.83 12.66
N THR A 520 0.02 22.72 12.32
CA THR A 520 0.17 21.43 13.00
C THR A 520 1.04 20.43 12.24
N GLN A 521 1.52 20.81 11.05
CA GLN A 521 2.38 19.99 10.19
C GLN A 521 3.75 20.68 10.09
N GLY A 522 4.73 20.19 10.86
CA GLY A 522 6.03 20.86 11.01
C GLY A 522 7.13 20.44 10.04
N TRP A 523 6.88 19.48 9.15
CA TRP A 523 7.93 18.88 8.32
C TRP A 523 7.60 19.01 6.83
N ASN A 524 8.48 19.69 6.11
CA ASN A 524 8.34 19.95 4.67
C ASN A 524 9.34 19.12 3.84
N ARG A 525 9.08 18.98 2.55
CA ARG A 525 9.96 18.29 1.59
C ARG A 525 11.28 19.01 1.31
N PHE A 526 11.29 20.34 1.43
CA PHE A 526 12.41 21.20 1.07
C PHE A 526 12.88 21.97 2.31
N ASN A 527 13.48 21.24 3.25
CA ASN A 527 13.87 21.80 4.53
C ASN A 527 15.05 22.77 4.36
N VAL A 528 14.90 24.01 4.85
CA VAL A 528 15.90 25.07 4.65
C VAL A 528 17.23 24.71 5.32
N GLU A 529 17.20 24.10 6.50
CA GLU A 529 18.42 23.69 7.22
C GLU A 529 19.20 22.64 6.43
N ASP A 530 18.50 21.62 5.91
CA ASP A 530 19.09 20.58 5.07
C ASP A 530 19.68 21.19 3.79
N ILE A 531 18.93 22.06 3.09
CA ILE A 531 19.39 22.72 1.85
C ILE A 531 20.66 23.55 2.08
N LEU A 532 20.78 24.22 3.22
CA LEU A 532 21.94 25.06 3.55
C LEU A 532 23.15 24.24 4.04
N LYS A 533 22.94 23.05 4.61
CA LYS A 533 23.99 22.15 5.09
C LYS A 533 24.49 21.16 4.05
N GLU A 534 23.62 20.73 3.13
CA GLU A 534 23.92 19.66 2.20
C GLU A 534 24.98 20.08 1.17
N GLN A 535 26.17 19.52 1.31
CA GLN A 535 27.12 19.41 0.22
C GLN A 535 26.64 18.28 -0.71
N GLN A 536 26.57 18.53 -2.02
CA GLN A 536 26.13 17.56 -3.02
C GLN A 536 26.71 16.15 -2.77
N LYS A 537 25.84 15.22 -2.37
CA LYS A 537 26.18 13.79 -2.34
C LYS A 537 25.86 13.21 -3.71
N ASN A 538 26.76 12.37 -4.21
CA ASN A 538 26.49 11.63 -5.45
C ASN A 538 25.26 10.72 -5.25
N PRO A 539 24.28 10.73 -6.16
CA PRO A 539 23.09 9.89 -6.04
C PRO A 539 23.48 8.42 -6.06
N LYS A 540 22.83 7.62 -5.23
CA LYS A 540 23.05 6.16 -5.14
C LYS A 540 22.29 5.41 -6.23
N TYR A 541 21.11 5.88 -6.56
CA TYR A 541 20.22 5.30 -7.58
C TYR A 541 20.11 6.26 -8.76
N PHE A 542 20.08 5.73 -9.98
CA PHE A 542 20.05 6.55 -11.20
C PHE A 542 18.64 6.65 -11.79
N MET A 543 18.42 7.68 -12.59
CA MET A 543 17.20 7.85 -13.36
C MET A 543 17.09 6.80 -14.46
N GLU A 544 16.03 6.00 -14.45
CA GLU A 544 15.83 4.92 -15.43
C GLU A 544 15.27 5.45 -16.75
N ILE A 545 16.16 5.77 -17.69
CA ILE A 545 15.79 6.15 -19.06
C ILE A 545 15.62 4.94 -20.01
N GLY A 546 15.99 3.74 -19.56
CA GLY A 546 15.92 2.48 -20.31
C GLY A 546 16.21 1.29 -19.40
N GLN A 547 15.87 0.07 -19.83
CA GLN A 547 16.26 -1.14 -19.08
C GLN A 547 17.73 -1.47 -19.33
N THR A 548 18.41 -1.87 -18.27
CA THR A 548 19.79 -2.32 -18.29
C THR A 548 19.92 -3.62 -17.50
N ILE A 549 20.90 -4.45 -17.86
CA ILE A 549 21.30 -5.63 -17.10
C ILE A 549 22.76 -5.41 -16.74
N SER A 550 23.06 -5.45 -15.44
CA SER A 550 24.42 -5.35 -14.93
C SER A 550 24.78 -6.54 -14.05
N GLY A 551 26.05 -6.69 -13.77
CA GLY A 551 26.54 -7.67 -12.82
C GLY A 551 28.05 -7.62 -12.70
N LYS A 552 28.60 -8.56 -11.92
CA LYS A 552 30.05 -8.68 -11.69
C LYS A 552 30.57 -10.05 -12.09
N VAL A 553 31.75 -10.06 -12.68
CA VAL A 553 32.54 -11.27 -12.95
C VAL A 553 33.73 -11.32 -12.01
N LEU A 554 33.78 -12.38 -11.23
CA LEU A 554 34.81 -12.62 -10.22
C LEU A 554 35.56 -13.93 -10.50
N ASP A 555 36.80 -14.02 -10.06
CA ASP A 555 37.54 -15.28 -10.03
C ASP A 555 37.01 -16.22 -8.92
N ILE A 556 37.58 -17.42 -8.84
CA ILE A 556 37.24 -18.41 -7.79
C ILE A 556 37.60 -17.96 -6.37
N ARG A 557 38.41 -16.90 -6.22
CA ARG A 557 38.80 -16.25 -4.95
C ARG A 557 38.05 -14.92 -4.73
N ASN A 558 36.98 -14.66 -5.50
CA ASN A 558 36.15 -13.45 -5.48
C ASN A 558 36.87 -12.14 -5.84
N LYS A 559 37.96 -12.19 -6.63
CA LYS A 559 38.60 -10.98 -7.18
C LYS A 559 37.95 -10.56 -8.49
N PRO A 560 37.80 -9.25 -8.76
CA PRO A 560 37.22 -8.76 -10.01
C PRO A 560 38.09 -9.15 -11.21
N LEU A 561 37.44 -9.59 -12.29
CA LEU A 561 38.10 -9.95 -13.54
C LEU A 561 37.77 -8.91 -14.62
N SER A 562 38.80 -8.20 -15.10
CA SER A 562 38.68 -7.17 -16.12
C SER A 562 38.84 -7.70 -17.55
N GLY A 563 38.21 -7.05 -18.53
CA GLY A 563 38.31 -7.35 -19.97
C GLY A 563 37.69 -8.67 -20.42
N LYS A 564 36.95 -9.38 -19.56
CA LYS A 564 36.29 -10.65 -19.92
C LYS A 564 35.04 -10.40 -20.74
N THR A 565 34.80 -11.24 -21.74
CA THR A 565 33.60 -11.18 -22.58
C THR A 565 32.44 -11.88 -21.88
N VAL A 566 31.30 -11.19 -21.78
CA VAL A 566 30.07 -11.69 -21.16
C VAL A 566 28.97 -11.77 -22.22
N ASN A 567 28.41 -12.97 -22.38
CA ASN A 567 27.20 -13.18 -23.16
C ASN A 567 25.99 -13.15 -22.24
N VAL A 568 24.99 -12.36 -22.60
CA VAL A 568 23.73 -12.23 -21.85
C VAL A 568 22.59 -12.72 -22.73
N PHE A 569 21.72 -13.54 -22.15
CA PHE A 569 20.49 -14.01 -22.77
C PHE A 569 19.30 -13.53 -21.96
N VAL A 570 18.28 -12.97 -22.63
CA VAL A 570 17.01 -12.60 -21.99
C VAL A 570 15.90 -13.43 -22.63
N ASN A 571 15.19 -14.22 -21.83
CA ASN A 571 14.18 -15.18 -22.29
C ASN A 571 14.71 -16.08 -23.43
N LYS A 572 15.95 -16.59 -23.26
CA LYS A 572 16.71 -17.40 -24.22
C LYS A 572 17.12 -16.69 -25.52
N ARG A 573 16.86 -15.38 -25.66
CA ARG A 573 17.33 -14.59 -26.81
C ARG A 573 18.71 -14.00 -26.51
N PRO A 574 19.73 -14.21 -27.35
CA PRO A 574 21.05 -13.64 -27.15
C PRO A 574 21.04 -12.13 -27.38
N TYR A 575 21.78 -11.39 -26.55
CA TYR A 575 22.08 -9.97 -26.72
C TYR A 575 23.55 -9.77 -27.10
N PRO A 576 23.92 -8.61 -27.68
CA PRO A 576 25.31 -8.31 -27.98
C PRO A 576 26.21 -8.52 -26.76
N SER A 577 27.32 -9.22 -26.95
CA SER A 577 28.29 -9.47 -25.89
C SER A 577 28.90 -8.17 -25.40
N THR A 578 29.15 -8.07 -24.10
CA THR A 578 29.79 -6.91 -23.46
C THR A 578 31.12 -7.31 -22.81
N HIS A 579 31.90 -6.34 -22.38
CA HIS A 579 33.17 -6.55 -21.69
C HIS A 579 33.11 -6.01 -20.27
N THR A 580 33.78 -6.69 -19.34
CA THR A 580 33.89 -6.21 -17.95
C THR A 580 34.90 -5.07 -17.82
N ASP A 581 34.60 -4.08 -17.00
CA ASP A 581 35.50 -2.97 -16.67
C ASP A 581 36.63 -3.39 -15.69
N ASN A 582 37.37 -2.42 -15.13
CA ASN A 582 38.47 -2.68 -14.19
C ASN A 582 37.99 -3.28 -12.85
N ASP A 583 36.74 -3.04 -12.47
CA ASP A 583 36.11 -3.56 -11.25
C ASP A 583 35.32 -4.86 -11.51
N GLY A 584 35.48 -5.44 -12.71
CA GLY A 584 34.82 -6.66 -13.13
C GLY A 584 33.32 -6.50 -13.40
N VAL A 585 32.83 -5.26 -13.52
CA VAL A 585 31.42 -4.94 -13.78
C VAL A 585 31.16 -5.03 -15.27
N PHE A 586 30.08 -5.70 -15.65
CA PHE A 586 29.54 -5.65 -17.01
C PHE A 586 28.19 -4.96 -17.01
N ILE A 587 27.88 -4.25 -18.10
CA ILE A 587 26.59 -3.61 -18.33
C ILE A 587 26.16 -3.90 -19.76
N VAL A 588 24.89 -4.30 -19.92
CA VAL A 588 24.18 -4.39 -21.18
C VAL A 588 23.03 -3.39 -21.13
N ASP A 589 23.07 -2.41 -22.04
CA ASP A 589 22.08 -1.34 -22.13
C ASP A 589 21.12 -1.52 -23.32
N LYS A 590 20.22 -0.54 -23.50
CA LYS A 590 19.23 -0.50 -24.60
C LYS A 590 18.37 -1.76 -24.68
N LEU A 591 18.08 -2.34 -23.52
CA LEU A 591 17.19 -3.48 -23.40
C LEU A 591 15.75 -3.00 -23.38
N SER A 592 14.86 -3.85 -23.86
CA SER A 592 13.42 -3.68 -23.75
C SER A 592 12.79 -5.06 -23.62
N PHE A 593 12.30 -5.37 -22.43
CA PHE A 593 11.61 -6.61 -22.13
C PHE A 593 10.39 -6.35 -21.25
N ALA A 594 9.27 -6.93 -21.69
CA ALA A 594 8.02 -6.93 -20.95
C ALA A 594 7.95 -8.13 -20.01
N ASP A 595 7.14 -7.99 -18.96
CA ASP A 595 6.87 -9.05 -17.98
C ASP A 595 8.14 -9.53 -17.24
N THR A 596 8.03 -10.48 -16.33
CA THR A 596 9.21 -11.05 -15.67
C THR A 596 10.10 -11.74 -16.71
N ALA A 597 11.36 -11.30 -16.82
CA ALA A 597 12.31 -11.84 -17.78
C ALA A 597 13.35 -12.71 -17.09
N ARG A 598 13.59 -13.91 -17.65
CA ARG A 598 14.68 -14.79 -17.26
C ARG A 598 15.96 -14.34 -17.94
N VAL A 599 16.93 -13.93 -17.15
CA VAL A 599 18.25 -13.46 -17.59
C VAL A 599 19.29 -14.52 -17.25
N GLU A 600 20.12 -14.87 -18.23
CA GLU A 600 21.25 -15.77 -18.07
C GLU A 600 22.52 -15.06 -18.54
N ALA A 601 23.59 -15.17 -17.76
CA ALA A 601 24.87 -14.59 -18.11
C ALA A 601 25.99 -15.64 -18.06
N GLN A 602 26.86 -15.62 -19.06
CA GLN A 602 27.93 -16.59 -19.26
C GLN A 602 29.21 -15.89 -19.67
N VAL A 603 30.34 -16.32 -19.11
CA VAL A 603 31.66 -15.76 -19.42
C VAL A 603 32.35 -16.60 -20.49
N ILE A 604 32.87 -15.94 -21.51
CA ILE A 604 33.57 -16.59 -22.63
C ILE A 604 35.00 -16.05 -22.71
N GLU A 605 35.95 -16.95 -22.97
CA GLU A 605 37.32 -16.60 -23.27
C GLU A 605 37.80 -17.42 -24.49
N LYS A 606 38.31 -16.73 -25.52
CA LYS A 606 38.80 -17.36 -26.77
C LYS A 606 37.79 -18.33 -27.41
N GLY A 607 36.50 -17.97 -27.38
CA GLY A 607 35.41 -18.76 -27.97
C GLY A 607 34.98 -20.00 -27.16
N LYS A 608 35.51 -20.20 -25.95
CA LYS A 608 35.11 -21.29 -25.04
C LYS A 608 34.55 -20.74 -23.73
N PHE A 609 33.70 -21.52 -23.08
CA PHE A 609 33.21 -21.24 -21.73
C PHE A 609 34.38 -21.06 -20.76
N PHE A 610 34.36 -19.95 -20.04
CA PHE A 610 35.34 -19.65 -19.00
C PHE A 610 34.70 -19.83 -17.62
N ARG A 611 35.35 -20.62 -16.76
CA ARG A 611 34.85 -20.88 -15.40
C ARG A 611 35.15 -19.68 -14.50
N ALA A 612 34.14 -18.86 -14.25
CA ALA A 612 34.18 -17.70 -13.34
C ALA A 612 32.93 -17.65 -12.47
N ASN A 613 33.02 -16.91 -11.36
CA ASN A 613 31.88 -16.57 -10.53
C ASN A 613 31.20 -15.33 -11.14
N ILE A 614 30.14 -15.53 -11.91
CA ILE A 614 29.30 -14.43 -12.40
C ILE A 614 28.14 -14.19 -11.44
N ARG A 615 27.82 -12.93 -11.19
CA ARG A 615 26.66 -12.50 -10.39
C ARG A 615 25.90 -11.42 -11.15
N ILE A 616 24.66 -11.69 -11.51
CA ILE A 616 23.77 -10.70 -12.11
C ILE A 616 23.18 -9.85 -10.98
N ASP A 617 23.18 -8.52 -11.17
CA ASP A 617 22.55 -7.61 -10.22
C ASP A 617 21.03 -7.84 -10.23
N ARG A 618 20.45 -8.02 -9.05
CA ARG A 618 19.01 -8.24 -8.87
C ARG A 618 18.31 -6.90 -8.65
N ASP A 619 17.05 -6.83 -9.06
CA ASP A 619 16.22 -5.66 -8.77
C ASP A 619 16.14 -5.43 -7.26
N TYR A 620 16.39 -4.18 -6.87
CA TYR A 620 16.18 -3.72 -5.51
C TYR A 620 14.84 -3.00 -5.41
N PHE A 621 14.05 -3.37 -4.40
CA PHE A 621 12.79 -2.72 -4.09
C PHE A 621 12.78 -2.31 -2.61
N PRO A 622 12.30 -1.10 -2.27
CA PRO A 622 12.20 -0.65 -0.90
C PRO A 622 11.23 -1.54 -0.11
N GLU A 623 11.54 -1.74 1.17
CA GLU A 623 10.65 -2.45 2.10
C GLU A 623 9.28 -1.78 2.14
N ALA A 624 8.22 -2.59 2.15
CA ALA A 624 6.86 -2.11 2.23
C ALA A 624 6.54 -1.73 3.68
N VAL A 625 6.18 -0.47 3.90
CA VAL A 625 5.65 0.01 5.18
C VAL A 625 4.55 1.01 4.86
N ASN A 626 3.35 0.79 5.39
CA ASN A 626 2.31 1.81 5.34
C ASN A 626 2.42 2.73 6.56
N THR A 627 2.52 4.03 6.31
CA THR A 627 2.52 5.06 7.35
C THR A 627 1.13 5.68 7.53
N HIS A 628 0.15 5.32 6.68
CA HIS A 628 -1.20 5.86 6.72
C HIS A 628 -2.13 4.95 7.54
N PRO A 629 -2.88 5.51 8.51
CA PRO A 629 -3.83 4.74 9.29
C PRO A 629 -4.96 4.21 8.39
N TYR A 630 -5.44 3.02 8.72
CA TYR A 630 -6.60 2.43 8.07
C TYR A 630 -7.86 2.92 8.77
N LYS A 631 -8.77 3.53 8.01
CA LYS A 631 -10.07 3.93 8.56
C LYS A 631 -10.97 2.71 8.70
N ASP A 632 -11.49 2.50 9.91
CA ASP A 632 -12.65 1.65 10.12
C ASP A 632 -13.89 2.37 9.56
N ALA A 633 -14.08 2.30 8.25
CA ALA A 633 -15.31 2.79 7.64
C ALA A 633 -16.49 2.06 8.27
N LYS A 634 -17.48 2.81 8.79
CA LYS A 634 -18.76 2.23 9.23
C LYS A 634 -19.31 1.43 8.05
N TYR A 635 -19.39 0.11 8.23
CA TYR A 635 -19.76 -0.87 7.21
C TYR A 635 -21.14 -0.57 6.60
N GLU A 636 -21.99 0.15 7.34
CA GLU A 636 -23.35 0.55 6.96
C GLU A 636 -23.44 1.36 5.65
N GLN A 637 -22.48 2.25 5.34
CA GLN A 637 -22.51 3.03 4.09
C GLN A 637 -22.21 2.20 2.83
N GLN A 638 -21.74 0.95 2.99
CA GLN A 638 -21.40 0.03 1.91
C GLN A 638 -22.55 -0.93 1.54
N ASN A 639 -23.65 -0.92 2.32
CA ASN A 639 -24.68 -1.97 2.28
C ASN A 639 -25.73 -1.79 1.17
N GLU A 640 -26.13 -0.56 0.82
CA GLU A 640 -27.24 -0.34 -0.14
C GLU A 640 -27.01 -0.95 -1.53
N TYR A 641 -25.74 -1.08 -1.97
CA TYR A 641 -25.39 -1.65 -3.28
C TYR A 641 -25.09 -3.15 -3.27
N ARG A 642 -24.50 -3.64 -2.17
CA ARG A 642 -24.15 -5.06 -2.01
C ARG A 642 -25.41 -5.91 -2.01
N GLU A 643 -26.51 -5.40 -1.45
CA GLU A 643 -27.79 -6.10 -1.38
C GLU A 643 -28.44 -6.32 -2.76
N GLU A 644 -28.23 -5.42 -3.74
CA GLU A 644 -28.87 -5.54 -5.07
C GLU A 644 -28.04 -6.35 -6.09
N MET A 645 -26.69 -6.27 -6.05
CA MET A 645 -25.83 -7.22 -6.80
C MET A 645 -25.95 -8.67 -6.27
N GLN A 646 -26.63 -8.85 -5.14
CA GLN A 646 -26.93 -10.13 -4.49
C GLN A 646 -28.39 -10.55 -4.66
N SER A 647 -29.12 -10.01 -5.64
CA SER A 647 -30.39 -10.64 -6.03
C SER A 647 -30.13 -12.13 -6.30
N PRO A 648 -30.89 -13.05 -5.71
CA PRO A 648 -30.79 -14.50 -5.97
C PRO A 648 -31.17 -14.86 -7.40
N PHE A 649 -31.41 -13.86 -8.26
CA PHE A 649 -31.75 -13.99 -9.66
C PHE A 649 -30.72 -13.26 -10.51
N VAL A 650 -29.86 -14.03 -11.18
CA VAL A 650 -29.12 -13.54 -12.35
C VAL A 650 -29.86 -14.05 -13.58
N ARG A 651 -30.20 -13.18 -14.53
CA ARG A 651 -30.70 -13.64 -15.83
C ARG A 651 -29.52 -13.73 -16.79
N GLU A 652 -29.12 -14.94 -17.14
CA GLU A 652 -28.18 -15.22 -18.23
C GLU A 652 -28.96 -16.01 -19.29
N ASP A 653 -28.82 -15.64 -20.56
CA ASP A 653 -29.48 -16.27 -21.72
C ASP A 653 -31.01 -16.46 -21.65
N GLY A 654 -31.72 -15.51 -21.02
CA GLY A 654 -33.19 -15.56 -20.95
C GLY A 654 -33.75 -16.55 -19.92
N VAL A 655 -32.89 -17.21 -19.14
CA VAL A 655 -33.27 -18.08 -18.02
C VAL A 655 -33.11 -17.31 -16.72
N LEU A 656 -34.13 -17.36 -15.86
CA LEU A 656 -34.03 -16.90 -14.48
C LEU A 656 -33.10 -17.86 -13.73
N MET A 657 -31.80 -17.56 -13.65
CA MET A 657 -30.91 -18.34 -12.79
C MET A 657 -31.14 -17.94 -11.35
N LEU A 658 -31.82 -18.83 -10.63
CA LEU A 658 -31.70 -18.91 -9.19
C LEU A 658 -30.22 -19.15 -8.87
N ARG A 659 -29.57 -18.18 -8.25
CA ARG A 659 -28.27 -18.36 -7.62
C ARG A 659 -28.51 -19.24 -6.38
N LEU A 660 -28.67 -20.53 -6.63
CA LEU A 660 -28.67 -21.55 -5.59
C LEU A 660 -27.33 -21.42 -4.84
N PRO A 661 -27.30 -21.63 -3.52
CA PRO A 661 -26.03 -21.77 -2.81
C PRO A 661 -25.16 -22.77 -3.59
N GLU A 662 -23.89 -22.41 -3.76
CA GLU A 662 -22.88 -23.12 -4.53
C GLU A 662 -23.16 -24.63 -4.59
N VAL A 663 -23.53 -25.13 -5.76
CA VAL A 663 -23.58 -26.58 -5.96
C VAL A 663 -22.15 -27.02 -6.10
N VAL A 664 -21.68 -27.80 -5.12
CA VAL A 664 -20.39 -28.47 -5.16
C VAL A 664 -20.32 -29.26 -6.47
N ILE A 665 -19.54 -28.78 -7.42
CA ILE A 665 -19.17 -29.61 -8.56
C ILE A 665 -18.14 -30.59 -8.01
N ASN A 666 -18.59 -31.81 -7.73
CA ASN A 666 -17.72 -32.96 -7.51
C ASN A 666 -16.99 -33.29 -8.83
N ALA A 667 -16.04 -32.44 -9.23
CA ALA A 667 -15.06 -32.83 -10.22
C ALA A 667 -14.23 -33.95 -9.60
N ARG A 668 -14.16 -35.09 -10.30
CA ARG A 668 -13.31 -36.23 -9.92
C ARG A 668 -11.83 -35.85 -10.07
N SER A 669 -11.31 -35.13 -9.10
CA SER A 669 -9.90 -35.19 -8.76
C SER A 669 -9.76 -36.31 -7.73
N LEU A 670 -8.93 -37.30 -7.99
CA LEU A 670 -8.59 -38.36 -7.05
C LEU A 670 -7.76 -37.74 -5.91
N VAL A 671 -8.40 -37.14 -4.90
CA VAL A 671 -7.67 -36.40 -3.87
C VAL A 671 -7.61 -37.17 -2.57
N LYS A 672 -6.39 -37.56 -2.22
CA LYS A 672 -5.96 -37.99 -0.89
C LYS A 672 -6.24 -36.96 0.23
N ASP A 673 -6.78 -35.78 -0.09
CA ASP A 673 -7.11 -34.68 0.83
C ASP A 673 -8.17 -35.04 1.86
N ARG A 674 -9.16 -35.84 1.48
CA ARG A 674 -10.29 -36.20 2.38
C ARG A 674 -9.82 -37.00 3.59
N PHE A 675 -8.68 -37.66 3.48
CA PHE A 675 -8.15 -38.60 4.46
C PHE A 675 -6.98 -38.02 5.28
N SER A 676 -6.85 -36.70 5.32
CA SER A 676 -5.78 -36.03 6.05
C SER A 676 -6.06 -35.96 7.55
N SER A 677 -5.19 -36.57 8.36
CA SER A 677 -5.26 -36.56 9.84
C SER A 677 -4.85 -35.22 10.47
N TYR A 678 -4.08 -34.42 9.74
CA TYR A 678 -3.68 -33.07 10.13
C TYR A 678 -3.65 -32.18 8.89
N LYS A 679 -4.23 -30.99 8.99
CA LYS A 679 -4.40 -30.07 7.86
C LYS A 679 -3.94 -28.67 8.27
N MET A 680 -3.04 -28.11 7.47
CA MET A 680 -2.64 -26.71 7.55
C MET A 680 -2.81 -26.12 6.14
N ASP A 681 -4.03 -25.71 5.83
CA ASP A 681 -4.51 -25.25 4.51
C ASP A 681 -5.00 -23.79 4.55
N ASP A 682 -4.55 -23.04 5.54
CA ASP A 682 -4.86 -21.63 5.74
C ASP A 682 -3.57 -20.82 5.77
N GLU A 683 -3.50 -19.76 4.97
CA GLU A 683 -2.29 -18.93 4.83
C GLU A 683 -1.87 -18.32 6.17
N GLU A 684 -2.82 -17.99 7.05
CA GLU A 684 -2.52 -17.50 8.39
C GLU A 684 -1.91 -18.61 9.26
N MET A 685 -2.44 -19.84 9.22
CA MET A 685 -1.87 -20.97 9.97
C MET A 685 -0.43 -21.29 9.54
N LEU A 686 -0.14 -21.22 8.23
CA LEU A 686 1.20 -21.41 7.66
C LEU A 686 2.16 -20.31 8.10
N ALA A 687 1.72 -19.06 8.07
CA ALA A 687 2.54 -17.92 8.47
C ALA A 687 2.96 -17.98 9.95
N GLN A 688 2.21 -18.66 10.80
CA GLN A 688 2.54 -18.83 12.23
C GLN A 688 3.64 -19.86 12.53
N GLN A 689 4.15 -20.59 11.53
CA GLN A 689 5.08 -21.72 11.72
C GLN A 689 6.57 -21.34 11.83
N ASP A 690 6.93 -20.06 11.74
CA ASP A 690 8.33 -19.56 11.66
C ASP A 690 9.22 -20.40 10.71
N ALA A 691 8.70 -20.66 9.51
CA ALA A 691 9.33 -21.55 8.53
C ALA A 691 9.97 -20.74 7.39
N ARG A 692 11.22 -21.05 7.04
CA ARG A 692 11.91 -20.46 5.88
C ARG A 692 11.79 -21.34 4.65
N THR A 693 11.81 -22.65 4.85
CA THR A 693 11.76 -23.64 3.77
C THR A 693 10.54 -24.56 3.94
N ALA A 694 10.13 -25.23 2.85
CA ALA A 694 9.11 -26.27 2.92
C ALA A 694 9.49 -27.39 3.90
N LEU A 695 10.79 -27.66 4.08
CA LEU A 695 11.27 -28.59 5.10
C LEU A 695 10.93 -28.13 6.52
N ASP A 696 10.99 -26.83 6.81
CA ASP A 696 10.68 -26.31 8.14
C ASP A 696 9.18 -26.44 8.45
N LEU A 697 8.31 -26.21 7.45
CA LEU A 697 6.87 -26.48 7.57
C LEU A 697 6.59 -27.96 7.88
N VAL A 698 7.28 -28.85 7.17
CA VAL A 698 7.15 -30.31 7.36
C VAL A 698 7.60 -30.76 8.74
N LYS A 699 8.64 -30.14 9.32
CA LYS A 699 9.11 -30.47 10.68
C LYS A 699 8.06 -30.21 11.75
N ASN A 700 7.17 -29.24 11.53
CA ASN A 700 6.12 -28.88 12.49
C ASN A 700 4.88 -29.78 12.39
N VAL A 701 4.82 -30.68 11.41
CA VAL A 701 3.72 -31.63 11.25
C VAL A 701 3.69 -32.62 12.43
N PRO A 702 2.56 -32.75 13.16
CA PRO A 702 2.46 -33.64 14.30
C PRO A 702 2.82 -35.10 13.96
N GLY A 703 3.77 -35.66 14.70
CA GLY A 703 4.23 -37.03 14.51
C GLY A 703 5.31 -37.21 13.46
N PHE A 704 5.69 -36.16 12.71
CA PHE A 704 6.82 -36.21 11.79
C PHE A 704 8.15 -36.20 12.56
N ARG A 705 9.10 -37.08 12.18
CA ARG A 705 10.47 -37.09 12.73
C ARG A 705 11.50 -37.42 11.66
N ILE A 706 12.69 -36.84 11.79
CA ILE A 706 13.86 -37.17 10.98
C ILE A 706 14.80 -38.01 11.85
N ILE A 707 15.04 -39.27 11.45
CA ILE A 707 15.94 -40.20 12.14
C ILE A 707 17.00 -40.63 11.12
N ASP A 708 18.28 -40.42 11.42
CA ASP A 708 19.43 -40.75 10.56
C ASP A 708 19.27 -40.23 9.10
N ASN A 709 18.86 -38.97 8.97
CA ASN A 709 18.61 -38.28 7.70
C ASN A 709 17.51 -38.91 6.84
N ARG A 710 16.59 -39.66 7.46
CA ARG A 710 15.42 -40.26 6.82
C ARG A 710 14.13 -39.78 7.48
N PRO A 711 13.08 -39.48 6.69
CA PRO A 711 11.82 -38.93 7.17
C PRO A 711 10.83 -40.04 7.58
N TYR A 712 10.17 -39.90 8.72
CA TYR A 712 9.17 -40.84 9.24
C TYR A 712 7.94 -40.10 9.78
N ILE A 713 6.75 -40.71 9.65
CA ILE A 713 5.50 -40.24 10.28
C ILE A 713 5.09 -41.28 11.32
N ASN A 714 4.87 -40.84 12.57
CA ASN A 714 4.49 -41.69 13.70
C ASN A 714 5.37 -42.95 13.85
N PRO A 715 6.71 -42.82 13.93
CA PRO A 715 7.59 -44.00 14.04
C PRO A 715 7.31 -44.78 15.33
N LYS A 716 7.31 -46.12 15.24
CA LYS A 716 7.03 -47.05 16.37
C LYS A 716 7.96 -46.85 17.57
N TYR A 717 9.19 -46.40 17.32
CA TYR A 717 10.21 -46.10 18.33
C TYR A 717 10.72 -44.67 18.12
N SER A 718 10.53 -43.79 19.11
CA SER A 718 10.76 -42.34 18.95
C SER A 718 12.02 -41.83 19.64
N GLN A 719 12.64 -42.62 20.51
CA GLN A 719 13.88 -42.31 21.23
C GLN A 719 15.03 -43.15 20.65
N ARG A 720 16.23 -42.57 20.50
CA ARG A 720 17.45 -43.36 20.30
C ARG A 720 17.67 -44.17 21.58
N PRO A 721 17.67 -45.50 21.57
CA PRO A 721 17.88 -46.25 22.81
C PRO A 721 19.36 -46.15 23.16
N GLU A 722 19.70 -45.18 24.01
CA GLU A 722 21.05 -44.99 24.55
C GLU A 722 21.52 -46.29 25.26
N HIS A 723 20.56 -47.04 25.80
CA HIS A 723 20.73 -48.36 26.43
C HIS A 723 21.07 -49.52 25.47
N LEU A 724 21.03 -49.31 24.14
CA LEU A 724 21.45 -50.31 23.13
C LEU A 724 22.90 -50.11 22.68
N MET A 725 23.61 -49.11 23.20
CA MET A 725 25.03 -48.90 22.92
C MET A 725 25.89 -49.85 23.76
N SER A 726 26.94 -50.39 23.14
CA SER A 726 27.88 -51.26 23.83
C SER A 726 28.73 -50.45 24.84
N ASN A 727 28.90 -50.95 26.06
CA ASN A 727 29.79 -50.34 27.08
C ASN A 727 31.30 -50.45 26.74
N ASP A 728 31.63 -51.01 25.57
CA ASP A 728 33.01 -51.28 25.17
C ASP A 728 33.65 -50.07 24.47
N VAL A 729 34.35 -49.26 25.26
CA VAL A 729 34.96 -47.96 24.89
C VAL A 729 36.06 -48.09 23.81
N ASN A 730 36.55 -49.30 23.55
CA ASN A 730 37.66 -49.54 22.62
C ASN A 730 37.25 -50.10 21.25
N ASN A 731 35.96 -50.34 21.01
CA ASN A 731 35.49 -50.86 19.71
C ASN A 731 34.92 -49.73 18.85
N ARG A 732 35.55 -49.43 17.70
CA ARG A 732 35.07 -48.41 16.75
C ARG A 732 33.67 -48.70 16.18
N ASN A 733 33.16 -49.92 16.34
CA ASN A 733 31.78 -50.31 15.98
C ASN A 733 30.77 -50.21 17.15
N ALA A 734 31.19 -49.77 18.36
CA ALA A 734 30.34 -49.71 19.56
C ALA A 734 29.17 -48.70 19.50
N LEU A 735 29.17 -47.81 18.50
CA LEU A 735 28.10 -46.84 18.25
C LEU A 735 26.92 -47.38 17.42
N ARG A 736 26.90 -48.67 17.07
CA ARG A 736 25.77 -49.29 16.34
C ARG A 736 24.91 -50.13 17.28
N PRO A 737 23.57 -49.93 17.30
CA PRO A 737 22.65 -50.76 18.06
C PRO A 737 22.83 -52.26 17.73
N LYS A 738 22.75 -53.14 18.73
CA LYS A 738 22.88 -54.60 18.57
C LYS A 738 21.86 -55.22 17.60
N GLU A 739 20.70 -54.58 17.42
CA GLU A 739 19.67 -54.97 16.46
C GLU A 739 19.29 -53.80 15.55
N LYS A 740 18.95 -54.10 14.29
CA LYS A 740 18.49 -53.09 13.34
C LYS A 740 17.07 -52.66 13.73
N ILE A 741 16.97 -51.53 14.44
CA ILE A 741 15.68 -50.97 14.86
C ILE A 741 14.87 -50.65 13.60
N ASP A 742 13.70 -51.29 13.48
CA ASP A 742 12.76 -51.01 12.40
C ASP A 742 11.88 -49.81 12.78
N TYR A 743 12.26 -48.64 12.27
CA TYR A 743 11.48 -47.40 12.41
C TYR A 743 10.27 -47.35 11.45
N GLY A 744 10.04 -48.39 10.66
CA GLY A 744 9.02 -48.45 9.62
C GLY A 744 9.51 -47.94 8.27
N ARG A 745 8.57 -47.73 7.34
CA ARG A 745 8.87 -47.16 6.02
C ARG A 745 8.99 -45.64 6.08
N THR A 746 9.82 -45.07 5.22
CA THR A 746 10.02 -43.61 5.15
C THR A 746 8.82 -42.91 4.55
N ALA A 747 8.52 -41.72 5.07
CA ALA A 747 7.46 -40.86 4.57
C ALA A 747 7.74 -40.42 3.13
N ARG A 748 6.68 -40.32 2.33
CA ARG A 748 6.73 -39.76 0.97
C ARG A 748 6.31 -38.29 0.98
N PHE A 749 6.86 -37.53 0.03
CA PHE A 749 6.52 -36.13 -0.16
C PHE A 749 5.97 -35.91 -1.55
N MET A 750 4.89 -35.14 -1.62
CA MET A 750 4.29 -34.71 -2.88
C MET A 750 4.19 -33.19 -2.87
N LEU A 751 4.53 -32.57 -4.01
CA LEU A 751 4.29 -31.15 -4.28
C LEU A 751 3.40 -31.07 -5.52
N ASP A 752 2.24 -30.44 -5.40
CA ASP A 752 1.28 -30.31 -6.51
C ASP A 752 0.96 -31.66 -7.18
N ASN A 753 0.71 -32.67 -6.34
CA ASN A 753 0.51 -34.07 -6.76
C ASN A 753 1.69 -34.76 -7.47
N LYS A 754 2.89 -34.16 -7.49
CA LYS A 754 4.11 -34.77 -8.03
C LYS A 754 5.01 -35.25 -6.91
N THR A 755 5.57 -36.45 -7.04
CA THR A 755 6.52 -36.97 -6.03
C THR A 755 7.81 -36.18 -6.06
N ILE A 756 8.26 -35.71 -4.89
CA ILE A 756 9.52 -34.98 -4.74
C ILE A 756 10.45 -35.69 -3.75
N SER A 757 11.76 -35.50 -3.92
CA SER A 757 12.75 -36.03 -2.99
C SER A 757 12.79 -35.21 -1.69
N PHE A 758 13.10 -35.84 -0.56
CA PHE A 758 13.25 -35.17 0.74
C PHE A 758 14.24 -33.98 0.68
N ASN A 759 15.35 -34.12 -0.06
CA ASN A 759 16.36 -33.06 -0.20
C ASN A 759 15.86 -31.83 -1.00
N ALA A 760 14.81 -31.97 -1.80
CA ALA A 760 14.24 -30.85 -2.53
C ALA A 760 13.49 -29.87 -1.61
N LEU A 761 13.02 -30.33 -0.44
CA LEU A 761 12.25 -29.52 0.51
C LEU A 761 13.04 -28.32 1.07
N SER A 762 14.37 -28.43 1.16
CA SER A 762 15.23 -27.32 1.60
C SER A 762 15.50 -26.28 0.51
N LEU A 763 15.14 -26.58 -0.74
CA LEU A 763 15.31 -25.69 -1.89
C LEU A 763 14.01 -24.93 -2.25
N ILE A 764 12.91 -25.28 -1.58
CA ILE A 764 11.59 -24.68 -1.79
C ILE A 764 11.34 -23.69 -0.66
N ASN A 765 11.05 -22.43 -1.00
CA ASN A 765 10.72 -21.41 -0.02
C ASN A 765 9.37 -21.74 0.62
N ALA A 766 9.24 -21.52 1.94
CA ALA A 766 7.97 -21.75 2.64
C ALA A 766 6.83 -20.86 2.11
N GLU A 767 7.14 -19.67 1.60
CA GLU A 767 6.17 -18.70 1.06
C GLU A 767 5.42 -19.18 -0.20
N ASP A 768 6.01 -20.13 -0.93
CA ASP A 768 5.44 -20.72 -2.14
C ASP A 768 4.41 -21.80 -1.81
N ILE A 769 4.34 -22.25 -0.56
CA ILE A 769 3.43 -23.30 -0.09
C ILE A 769 2.17 -22.67 0.52
N VAL A 770 1.00 -23.16 0.10
CA VAL A 770 -0.33 -22.72 0.56
C VAL A 770 -1.10 -23.82 1.29
N GLY A 771 -0.56 -25.04 1.35
CA GLY A 771 -1.16 -26.14 2.10
C GLY A 771 -0.15 -27.22 2.48
N VAL A 772 -0.29 -27.77 3.69
CA VAL A 772 0.44 -28.94 4.18
C VAL A 772 -0.55 -29.92 4.78
N HIS A 773 -0.59 -31.12 4.22
CA HIS A 773 -1.57 -32.15 4.57
C HIS A 773 -0.83 -33.42 4.95
N LYS A 774 -1.17 -33.99 6.11
CA LYS A 774 -0.55 -35.19 6.65
C LYS A 774 -1.52 -36.37 6.56
N ILE A 775 -1.13 -37.36 5.78
CA ILE A 775 -1.85 -38.63 5.66
C ILE A 775 -1.07 -39.67 6.46
N ASP A 776 -1.74 -40.22 7.46
CA ASP A 776 -1.13 -41.23 8.33
C ASP A 776 -0.80 -42.52 7.56
N PRO A 777 0.24 -43.26 7.98
CA PRO A 777 0.67 -44.50 7.34
C PRO A 777 -0.44 -45.52 7.04
N GLU A 778 -1.37 -45.71 7.98
CA GLU A 778 -2.51 -46.64 7.89
C GLU A 778 -3.48 -46.21 6.78
N VAL A 779 -3.74 -44.91 6.74
CA VAL A 779 -4.68 -44.28 5.81
C VAL A 779 -4.09 -44.20 4.40
N ASP A 780 -2.82 -43.82 4.25
CA ASP A 780 -2.15 -43.83 2.94
C ASP A 780 -2.03 -45.25 2.37
N ALA A 781 -1.84 -46.26 3.23
CA ALA A 781 -1.85 -47.66 2.79
C ALA A 781 -3.23 -48.07 2.27
N ALA A 782 -4.31 -47.76 3.01
CA ALA A 782 -5.68 -48.06 2.59
C ALA A 782 -6.02 -47.39 1.26
N VAL A 783 -5.76 -46.08 1.13
CA VAL A 783 -6.06 -45.31 -0.10
C VAL A 783 -5.27 -45.81 -1.32
N ASN A 784 -3.99 -46.18 -1.18
CA ASN A 784 -3.23 -46.73 -2.31
C ASN A 784 -3.72 -48.13 -2.74
N ILE A 785 -4.34 -48.90 -1.83
CA ILE A 785 -4.94 -50.21 -2.14
C ILE A 785 -6.26 -50.00 -2.90
N THR A 786 -7.11 -49.07 -2.47
CA THR A 786 -8.37 -48.74 -3.14
C THR A 786 -8.14 -48.21 -4.58
N GLN A 787 -7.02 -47.52 -4.82
CA GLN A 787 -6.64 -47.03 -6.15
C GLN A 787 -6.15 -48.12 -7.13
N ASN A 788 -5.75 -49.31 -6.64
CA ASN A 788 -5.30 -50.43 -7.48
C ASN A 788 -6.48 -51.36 -7.87
N LEU A 789 -7.34 -50.86 -8.75
CA LEU A 789 -8.21 -51.49 -9.78
C LEU A 789 -8.47 -53.03 -9.83
N LYS A 790 -8.83 -53.71 -8.73
CA LYS A 790 -9.48 -55.05 -8.83
C LYS A 790 -10.64 -55.34 -7.85
N TYR A 791 -10.87 -54.52 -6.84
CA TYR A 791 -11.85 -54.82 -5.78
C TYR A 791 -13.14 -53.98 -5.85
N LEU A 792 -13.17 -52.91 -6.66
CA LEU A 792 -14.33 -52.02 -6.75
C LEU A 792 -15.52 -52.63 -7.51
N GLU A 793 -15.34 -53.61 -8.41
CA GLU A 793 -16.48 -54.22 -9.14
C GLU A 793 -17.47 -54.95 -8.22
N ALA A 794 -16.99 -55.63 -7.18
CA ALA A 794 -17.84 -56.34 -6.24
C ALA A 794 -18.62 -55.37 -5.34
N ALA A 795 -17.95 -54.30 -4.85
CA ALA A 795 -18.58 -53.26 -4.04
C ALA A 795 -19.56 -52.39 -4.87
N TYR A 796 -19.28 -52.17 -6.16
CA TYR A 796 -20.19 -51.46 -7.07
C TYR A 796 -21.50 -52.22 -7.29
N ASN A 797 -21.42 -53.55 -7.42
CA ASN A 797 -22.58 -54.40 -7.63
C ASN A 797 -23.45 -54.51 -6.37
N GLU A 798 -22.83 -54.58 -5.18
CA GLU A 798 -23.54 -54.62 -3.89
C GLU A 798 -24.20 -53.26 -3.55
N ALA A 799 -23.63 -52.16 -4.05
CA ALA A 799 -24.13 -50.80 -3.87
C ALA A 799 -25.28 -50.40 -4.82
N PHE A 800 -25.31 -50.96 -6.03
CA PHE A 800 -26.40 -50.72 -6.98
C PHE A 800 -27.75 -51.22 -6.42
N GLU A 801 -27.72 -52.17 -5.50
CA GLU A 801 -28.90 -52.71 -4.82
C GLU A 801 -29.32 -51.94 -3.55
N SER A 802 -28.43 -51.13 -2.94
CA SER A 802 -28.69 -50.46 -1.65
C SER A 802 -28.97 -48.95 -1.72
N GLY A 803 -28.74 -48.31 -2.88
CA GLY A 803 -29.04 -46.89 -3.10
C GLY A 803 -28.06 -45.91 -2.44
N ALA A 804 -26.92 -46.38 -1.92
CA ALA A 804 -25.87 -45.55 -1.33
C ALA A 804 -25.11 -44.73 -2.39
N THR A 805 -24.64 -43.54 -2.01
CA THR A 805 -23.83 -42.70 -2.91
C THR A 805 -22.42 -43.25 -3.05
N LEU A 806 -21.78 -42.97 -4.19
CA LEU A 806 -20.41 -43.44 -4.47
C LEU A 806 -19.39 -42.95 -3.42
N GLU A 807 -19.65 -41.81 -2.78
CA GLU A 807 -18.77 -41.21 -1.78
C GLU A 807 -18.86 -41.95 -0.43
N GLU A 808 -20.06 -42.33 0.01
CA GLU A 808 -20.28 -43.11 1.24
C GLU A 808 -19.62 -44.50 1.14
N LEU A 809 -19.55 -45.06 -0.06
CA LEU A 809 -18.97 -46.38 -0.33
C LEU A 809 -17.44 -46.37 -0.32
N GLU A 810 -16.83 -45.30 -0.84
CA GLU A 810 -15.37 -45.12 -0.79
C GLU A 810 -14.89 -44.95 0.67
N GLU A 811 -15.63 -44.21 1.51
CA GLU A 811 -15.33 -44.10 2.94
C GLU A 811 -15.51 -45.43 3.68
N LEU A 812 -16.63 -46.13 3.45
CA LEU A 812 -16.88 -47.43 4.07
C LEU A 812 -15.83 -48.50 3.70
N GLU A 813 -15.39 -48.55 2.44
CA GLU A 813 -14.34 -49.50 2.03
C GLU A 813 -12.98 -49.11 2.59
N VAL A 814 -12.64 -47.81 2.65
CA VAL A 814 -11.42 -47.34 3.33
C VAL A 814 -11.45 -47.71 4.82
N ASP A 815 -12.57 -47.50 5.51
CA ASP A 815 -12.77 -47.89 6.91
C ASP A 815 -12.67 -49.41 7.11
N ARG A 816 -13.23 -50.20 6.19
CA ARG A 816 -13.11 -51.67 6.19
C ARG A 816 -11.67 -52.13 6.02
N GLN A 817 -10.91 -51.49 5.12
CA GLN A 817 -9.49 -51.81 4.94
C GLN A 817 -8.66 -51.35 6.14
N LEU A 818 -8.99 -50.21 6.76
CA LEU A 818 -8.38 -49.74 8.02
C LEU A 818 -8.63 -50.74 9.16
N GLN A 819 -9.83 -51.33 9.26
CA GLN A 819 -10.10 -52.41 10.22
C GLN A 819 -9.24 -53.65 9.95
N LYS A 820 -9.16 -54.13 8.70
CA LYS A 820 -8.30 -55.27 8.32
C LYS A 820 -6.80 -55.03 8.57
N MET A 821 -6.36 -53.77 8.54
CA MET A 821 -4.99 -53.39 8.88
C MET A 821 -4.76 -53.38 10.40
N LYS A 822 -5.75 -52.97 11.20
CA LYS A 822 -5.70 -53.10 12.68
C LYS A 822 -5.58 -54.57 13.10
N ASP A 823 -6.12 -55.50 12.30
CA ASP A 823 -6.02 -56.95 12.50
C ASP A 823 -4.68 -57.56 12.04
N GLY A 824 -3.75 -56.77 11.48
CA GLY A 824 -2.34 -57.13 11.31
C GLY A 824 -1.94 -57.83 10.00
N THR A 825 -2.82 -57.92 9.00
CA THR A 825 -2.63 -58.79 7.81
C THR A 825 -2.03 -58.16 6.54
N GLN A 826 -1.63 -56.87 6.50
CA GLN A 826 -1.16 -56.22 5.24
C GLN A 826 0.01 -55.20 5.38
N SER A 827 0.66 -54.90 4.24
CA SER A 827 1.86 -54.05 4.11
C SER A 827 1.60 -52.58 4.45
N ILE A 828 2.35 -52.06 5.42
CA ILE A 828 2.26 -50.69 5.96
C ILE A 828 2.98 -49.69 5.03
N SER A 829 2.30 -48.61 4.62
CA SER A 829 2.92 -47.46 3.92
C SER A 829 3.78 -46.64 4.88
N GLY A 830 4.69 -45.80 4.37
CA GLY A 830 5.45 -44.86 5.23
C GLY A 830 4.68 -43.58 5.61
N GLY A 831 3.43 -43.46 5.17
CA GLY A 831 2.65 -42.23 5.22
C GLY A 831 3.08 -41.22 4.14
N CYS A 832 2.31 -40.14 4.02
CA CYS A 832 2.51 -39.14 2.96
C CYS A 832 2.27 -37.73 3.50
N ILE A 833 3.17 -36.79 3.16
CA ILE A 833 2.94 -35.36 3.33
C ILE A 833 2.77 -34.73 1.96
N VAL A 834 1.62 -34.08 1.78
CA VAL A 834 1.26 -33.38 0.55
C VAL A 834 1.40 -31.88 0.78
N LEU A 835 2.19 -31.26 -0.09
CA LEU A 835 2.41 -29.82 -0.15
C LEU A 835 1.69 -29.28 -1.38
N THR A 836 0.94 -28.20 -1.19
CA THR A 836 0.26 -27.50 -2.28
C THR A 836 0.98 -26.18 -2.50
N SER A 837 1.43 -25.92 -3.72
CA SER A 837 2.07 -24.66 -4.07
C SER A 837 1.04 -23.62 -4.52
N ARG A 838 1.40 -22.35 -4.37
CA ARG A 838 0.57 -21.21 -4.82
C ARG A 838 0.29 -21.22 -6.32
N THR A 839 1.20 -21.79 -7.11
CA THR A 839 1.10 -21.84 -8.58
C THR A 839 0.44 -23.13 -9.09
N GLY A 840 0.33 -24.16 -8.24
CA GLY A 840 -0.09 -25.51 -8.63
C GLY A 840 0.89 -26.24 -9.56
N ASN A 841 2.05 -25.65 -9.88
CA ASN A 841 3.09 -26.27 -10.70
C ASN A 841 4.47 -25.65 -10.48
N LEU A 842 4.97 -25.68 -9.23
CA LEU A 842 6.26 -25.07 -8.88
C LEU A 842 7.45 -25.86 -9.47
N GLU A 843 8.35 -25.20 -10.21
CA GLU A 843 9.59 -25.82 -10.72
C GLU A 843 10.71 -25.87 -9.66
N ILE A 844 11.40 -27.01 -9.54
CA ILE A 844 12.46 -27.22 -8.54
C ILE A 844 13.82 -26.76 -9.12
N PRO A 845 14.56 -25.85 -8.46
CA PRO A 845 15.86 -25.36 -8.95
C PRO A 845 16.89 -26.50 -9.15
N ARG A 846 17.64 -26.46 -10.27
CA ARG A 846 18.79 -27.34 -10.54
C ARG A 846 20.11 -26.56 -10.42
N THR A 847 21.13 -27.15 -9.79
CA THR A 847 22.51 -26.62 -9.72
C THR A 847 23.14 -26.48 -11.12
N SER A 848 23.56 -25.27 -11.56
CA SER A 848 24.19 -25.05 -12.89
C SER A 848 25.36 -24.02 -12.91
N GLN A 849 26.18 -24.07 -13.97
CA GLN A 849 27.50 -23.40 -14.20
C GLN A 849 27.45 -21.90 -14.63
N GLY A 850 26.32 -21.23 -14.47
CA GLY A 850 26.15 -19.80 -14.76
C GLY A 850 25.18 -19.19 -13.76
N ASP A 851 25.00 -17.86 -13.81
CA ASP A 851 23.98 -17.21 -12.98
C ASP A 851 22.69 -17.01 -13.78
N THR A 852 21.57 -17.20 -13.11
CA THR A 852 20.23 -16.99 -13.67
C THR A 852 19.47 -16.07 -12.71
N ALA A 853 18.98 -14.96 -13.24
CA ALA A 853 18.16 -14.01 -12.50
C ALA A 853 16.80 -13.84 -13.17
N PHE A 854 15.77 -13.53 -12.38
CA PHE A 854 14.47 -13.11 -12.88
C PHE A 854 14.34 -11.61 -12.59
N LEU A 855 14.31 -10.79 -13.64
CA LEU A 855 14.22 -9.35 -13.53
C LEU A 855 12.82 -8.87 -13.92
N LEU A 856 12.35 -7.83 -13.26
CA LEU A 856 11.04 -7.23 -13.50
C LEU A 856 11.05 -6.42 -14.80
N GLY A 857 10.38 -6.93 -15.82
CA GLY A 857 10.09 -6.18 -17.04
C GLY A 857 8.88 -5.28 -16.92
N PHE A 858 8.68 -4.43 -17.93
CA PHE A 858 7.54 -3.53 -17.93
C PHE A 858 6.23 -4.29 -18.19
N ASN A 859 5.14 -3.83 -17.58
CA ASN A 859 3.81 -4.36 -17.82
C ASN A 859 3.32 -3.97 -19.22
N ARG A 860 2.74 -4.91 -19.95
CA ARG A 860 2.21 -4.63 -21.29
C ARG A 860 0.97 -3.76 -21.19
N TYR A 861 0.93 -2.69 -21.98
CA TYR A 861 -0.26 -1.86 -22.08
C TYR A 861 -1.46 -2.65 -22.62
N LYS A 862 -2.62 -2.42 -22.02
CA LYS A 862 -3.92 -2.92 -22.48
C LYS A 862 -4.87 -1.73 -22.49
N SER A 863 -5.70 -1.61 -23.53
CA SER A 863 -6.77 -0.61 -23.54
C SER A 863 -7.94 -1.06 -22.67
N PHE A 864 -8.60 -0.09 -22.05
CA PHE A 864 -9.87 -0.33 -21.38
C PHE A 864 -10.91 -0.79 -22.41
N TYR A 865 -11.63 -1.86 -22.08
CA TYR A 865 -12.69 -2.36 -22.94
C TYR A 865 -13.97 -1.55 -22.71
N SER A 866 -14.44 -0.87 -23.76
CA SER A 866 -15.72 -0.19 -23.77
C SER A 866 -16.69 -0.92 -24.71
N PRO A 867 -17.77 -1.53 -24.21
CA PRO A 867 -18.83 -2.11 -25.01
C PRO A 867 -19.35 -1.14 -26.07
N LYS A 868 -19.58 -1.69 -27.27
CA LYS A 868 -20.15 -0.98 -28.40
C LYS A 868 -21.53 -1.55 -28.66
N TYR A 869 -22.59 -0.81 -28.30
CA TYR A 869 -23.98 -1.22 -28.58
C TYR A 869 -24.43 -0.71 -29.95
N VAL A 870 -23.74 -1.17 -31.00
CA VAL A 870 -23.91 -0.66 -32.36
C VAL A 870 -25.15 -1.29 -33.01
N THR A 871 -25.39 -2.57 -32.76
CA THR A 871 -26.49 -3.33 -33.38
C THR A 871 -27.76 -3.35 -32.52
N GLY A 872 -28.90 -3.60 -33.16
CA GLY A 872 -30.18 -3.77 -32.45
C GLY A 872 -30.22 -5.01 -31.56
N GLU A 873 -29.46 -6.06 -31.90
CA GLU A 873 -29.33 -7.28 -31.10
C GLU A 873 -28.49 -7.06 -29.84
N GLU A 874 -27.36 -6.35 -29.94
CA GLU A 874 -26.54 -5.98 -28.78
C GLU A 874 -27.31 -5.13 -27.77
N ARG A 875 -28.17 -4.21 -28.26
CA ARG A 875 -29.04 -3.40 -27.38
C ARG A 875 -30.19 -4.19 -26.74
N LYS A 876 -30.60 -5.30 -27.37
CA LYS A 876 -31.68 -6.18 -26.88
C LYS A 876 -31.16 -7.45 -26.20
N SER A 877 -29.84 -7.61 -26.07
CA SER A 877 -29.25 -8.80 -25.43
C SER A 877 -29.83 -8.99 -24.03
N LEU A 878 -30.20 -10.24 -23.72
CA LEU A 878 -30.84 -10.63 -22.48
C LEU A 878 -29.87 -10.69 -21.29
N VAL A 879 -28.56 -10.70 -21.55
CA VAL A 879 -27.52 -10.64 -20.51
C VAL A 879 -27.39 -9.18 -20.05
N PRO A 880 -27.65 -8.85 -18.77
CA PRO A 880 -27.60 -7.47 -18.28
C PRO A 880 -26.16 -6.95 -18.15
N ASP A 881 -25.93 -5.71 -18.55
CA ASP A 881 -24.69 -4.97 -18.34
C ASP A 881 -24.74 -4.20 -17.01
N ASN A 882 -24.09 -4.77 -16.00
CA ASN A 882 -24.01 -4.20 -14.65
C ASN A 882 -22.58 -3.75 -14.30
N ARG A 883 -21.80 -3.32 -15.31
CA ARG A 883 -20.42 -2.87 -15.07
C ARG A 883 -20.40 -1.68 -14.11
N THR A 884 -19.40 -1.66 -13.24
CA THR A 884 -19.23 -0.63 -12.22
C THR A 884 -18.37 0.55 -12.70
N THR A 885 -17.34 0.25 -13.50
CA THR A 885 -16.60 1.23 -14.30
C THR A 885 -17.31 1.36 -15.65
N ILE A 886 -18.03 2.45 -15.86
CA ILE A 886 -18.77 2.72 -17.11
C ILE A 886 -17.78 3.02 -18.23
N TYR A 887 -16.81 3.88 -17.95
CA TYR A 887 -15.79 4.32 -18.90
C TYR A 887 -14.50 4.74 -18.18
N TRP A 888 -13.34 4.37 -18.73
CA TRP A 888 -12.03 4.83 -18.28
C TRP A 888 -11.20 5.26 -19.49
N GLN A 889 -10.73 6.50 -19.46
CA GLN A 889 -9.86 7.06 -20.47
C GLN A 889 -8.61 7.64 -19.79
N PRO A 890 -7.45 6.96 -19.87
CA PRO A 890 -6.24 7.42 -19.21
C PRO A 890 -5.70 8.71 -19.85
N GLN A 891 -6.04 9.00 -21.10
CA GLN A 891 -5.57 10.19 -21.79
C GLN A 891 -6.72 10.98 -22.41
N LEU A 892 -6.97 12.17 -21.87
CA LEU A 892 -7.87 13.17 -22.38
C LEU A 892 -7.08 14.47 -22.54
N ARG A 893 -6.71 14.83 -23.77
CA ARG A 893 -6.01 16.08 -24.06
C ARG A 893 -6.99 17.14 -24.53
N THR A 894 -6.90 18.33 -23.96
CA THR A 894 -7.61 19.50 -24.50
C THR A 894 -6.83 20.09 -25.68
N ASP A 895 -7.55 20.51 -26.72
CA ASP A 895 -6.97 21.15 -27.89
C ASP A 895 -6.54 22.61 -27.59
N GLU A 896 -5.99 23.31 -28.59
CA GLU A 896 -5.57 24.72 -28.47
C GLU A 896 -6.73 25.68 -28.12
N ARG A 897 -7.99 25.22 -28.26
CA ARG A 897 -9.21 25.96 -27.88
C ARG A 897 -9.78 25.50 -26.54
N GLY A 898 -9.05 24.66 -25.80
CA GLY A 898 -9.46 24.15 -24.50
C GLY A 898 -10.56 23.09 -24.56
N ASN A 899 -10.84 22.53 -25.74
CA ASN A 899 -11.93 21.58 -25.94
C ASN A 899 -11.44 20.13 -25.91
N ALA A 900 -12.28 19.24 -25.40
CA ALA A 900 -12.14 17.79 -25.56
C ALA A 900 -13.53 17.15 -25.64
N SER A 901 -13.65 16.01 -26.32
CA SER A 901 -14.92 15.27 -26.39
C SER A 901 -14.70 13.81 -26.03
N VAL A 902 -15.67 13.21 -25.33
CA VAL A 902 -15.65 11.79 -24.96
C VAL A 902 -16.97 11.12 -25.30
N HIS A 903 -16.88 9.86 -25.72
CA HIS A 903 -18.02 9.08 -26.18
C HIS A 903 -18.01 7.70 -25.52
N PHE A 904 -19.12 7.32 -24.91
CA PHE A 904 -19.28 6.02 -24.27
C PHE A 904 -20.75 5.60 -24.25
N TYR A 905 -21.05 4.42 -23.71
CA TYR A 905 -22.41 3.90 -23.62
C TYR A 905 -22.85 3.70 -22.17
N THR A 906 -24.14 3.89 -21.91
CA THR A 906 -24.75 3.54 -20.61
C THR A 906 -24.78 2.03 -20.38
N ALA A 907 -24.75 1.62 -19.12
CA ALA A 907 -25.04 0.27 -18.65
C ALA A 907 -26.58 0.03 -18.54
N ASP A 908 -27.00 -1.06 -17.89
CA ASP A 908 -28.42 -1.43 -17.73
C ASP A 908 -29.07 -1.05 -16.39
N ARG A 909 -28.31 -0.84 -15.30
CA ARG A 909 -28.86 -0.32 -14.03
C ARG A 909 -29.19 1.19 -13.98
N PRO A 910 -30.46 1.62 -13.84
CA PRO A 910 -30.81 3.03 -13.73
C PRO A 910 -30.13 3.67 -12.49
N SER A 911 -29.30 4.69 -12.70
CA SER A 911 -28.48 5.30 -11.63
C SER A 911 -27.99 6.69 -12.05
N TYR A 912 -27.19 7.33 -11.20
CA TYR A 912 -26.36 8.47 -11.62
C TYR A 912 -24.97 7.96 -11.96
N TYR A 913 -24.28 8.61 -12.89
CA TYR A 913 -22.87 8.36 -13.13
C TYR A 913 -22.02 9.47 -12.52
N THR A 914 -20.98 9.09 -11.81
CA THR A 914 -19.97 10.01 -11.29
C THR A 914 -18.83 10.10 -12.29
N ILE A 915 -18.64 11.29 -12.84
CA ILE A 915 -17.55 11.60 -13.77
C ILE A 915 -16.47 12.34 -12.99
N ILE A 916 -15.25 11.80 -13.00
CA ILE A 916 -14.07 12.39 -12.39
C ILE A 916 -13.03 12.65 -13.48
N ILE A 917 -12.63 13.91 -13.60
CA ILE A 917 -11.53 14.34 -14.47
C ILE A 917 -10.40 14.85 -13.59
N GLU A 918 -9.21 14.28 -13.76
CA GLU A 918 -8.00 14.69 -13.06
C GLU A 918 -6.84 14.79 -14.05
N GLY A 919 -5.96 15.77 -13.85
CA GLY A 919 -4.78 15.92 -14.67
C GLY A 919 -4.04 17.22 -14.43
N ILE A 920 -3.15 17.55 -15.37
CA ILE A 920 -2.23 18.69 -15.25
C ILE A 920 -2.25 19.45 -16.56
N THR A 921 -2.33 20.78 -16.46
CA THR A 921 -2.21 21.68 -17.60
C THR A 921 -0.79 21.68 -18.16
N ASP A 922 -0.59 22.14 -19.40
CA ASP A 922 0.74 22.30 -19.99
C ASP A 922 1.62 23.31 -19.22
N LYS A 923 1.02 24.09 -18.30
CA LYS A 923 1.69 25.03 -17.39
C LYS A 923 2.05 24.42 -16.02
N GLY A 924 1.84 23.12 -15.82
CA GLY A 924 2.13 22.44 -14.54
C GLY A 924 1.08 22.68 -13.45
N VAL A 925 -0.08 23.26 -13.78
CA VAL A 925 -1.16 23.47 -12.82
C VAL A 925 -2.02 22.20 -12.72
N PRO A 926 -2.14 21.55 -11.55
CA PRO A 926 -3.03 20.41 -11.38
C PRO A 926 -4.50 20.85 -11.41
N CYS A 927 -5.38 20.00 -11.92
CA CYS A 927 -6.82 20.27 -11.98
C CYS A 927 -7.63 19.02 -11.65
N ARG A 928 -8.79 19.23 -11.00
CA ARG A 928 -9.80 18.21 -10.75
C ARG A 928 -11.18 18.77 -11.06
N TYR A 929 -12.02 17.93 -11.66
CA TYR A 929 -13.44 18.20 -11.89
C TYR A 929 -14.28 16.97 -11.58
N GLU A 930 -15.43 17.19 -10.95
CA GLU A 930 -16.39 16.15 -10.57
C GLU A 930 -17.79 16.55 -11.04
N HIS A 931 -18.50 15.63 -11.70
CA HIS A 931 -19.83 15.87 -12.23
C HIS A 931 -20.72 14.65 -12.06
N LEU A 932 -21.99 14.87 -11.68
CA LEU A 932 -23.01 13.83 -11.61
C LEU A 932 -23.90 13.89 -12.85
N LEU A 933 -23.78 12.89 -13.72
CA LEU A 933 -24.61 12.74 -14.91
C LEU A 933 -25.82 11.86 -14.59
N LYS A 934 -27.02 12.31 -14.93
CA LYS A 934 -28.23 11.50 -14.78
C LYS A 934 -28.33 10.48 -15.92
N ARG A 935 -28.39 9.19 -15.58
CA ARG A 935 -28.88 8.20 -16.53
C ARG A 935 -30.40 8.25 -16.55
#